data_AF-A0A7X9DVA5-F1
#
_entry.id   AF-A0A7X9DVA5-F1
#
_cell.length_a   1.000
_cell.length_b   1.000
_cell.length_c   1.000
_cell.angle_alpha   90.00
_cell.angle_beta   90.00
_cell.angle_gamma   90.00
#
_symmetry.space_group_name_H-M   'P 1'
#
loop_
_entity.id
_entity.type
_entity.pdbx_description
1 polymer ?
#
loop_
_entity_poly.entity_id
_entity_poly.type
_entity_poly.pdbx_seq_one_letter_code
_entity_poly.pdbx_strand_id
1 'polypeptide(L)'
;MRRCLAACFVWCALASGCAESAGLPKPVADPAAAARAFRLYYRERVERVVLADQRFYNVGDVDFGVNLQKVGIRREGGDFETVSGPTDNNDIGLAVWTTAAAYRVFGGRFLELALLRKLNGLRFFEAVSGVPGMTARMVYPGWTRTVDGVAGSVTRVRDGETVLPPERYAPELEAELIEAFFGGVRITHREDPADFLFSYMPAVETGQYAVTYSFSALPDYLRSSDCCASIKRTPGGHPWAGAYWGNHNSRDNFPDLSLGLVTAMEIAADGRATPLLREAARAVVAAGQRIGDLIATHDAIMTVDERHPYGELTPSGQVRPDGETENEDLGTLADCQMAFLARAVSSRGLSAPLPEARAPASIENLIIETLGQDTNCRVPPAPRVCRGLDEAFCGFSWGQMNELTMFGRPWLELVREVEKSSPGMAETLIGGFQDDFYEITLAVAALARYATLKKDQALLAEARLAMAQLGALMREFADIIYAQTNPEALARRTMRAAILEGFAGLPDVPAADLGNLAEPEGHSAALESRLDMADTAPWPLIDDAEIQARIARELEGESETVQARYRDAYGDVPPVRRSADGYEARGVPEAEHPWRAVEAPRHLLTGGGHLLYALPLCETAPYLLDCTWARAGCARPDLDGDGQVNDADRTIFLERAARHAGVACREKNAWCEGADLDRTGTVDETDEAFLEAAQGCRYQPPAALP
;
A
#
# COMPACT_ATOMS: atom_id res chain seq x y z
N MET A 1 -41.85 17.76 78.76
CA MET A 1 -43.24 18.19 78.50
C MET A 1 -43.23 19.26 77.41
N ARG A 2 -43.93 18.98 76.29
CA ARG A 2 -44.60 19.91 75.33
C ARG A 2 -43.81 21.15 74.83
N ARG A 3 -43.33 21.13 73.58
CA ARG A 3 -43.95 21.63 72.32
C ARG A 3 -43.67 23.12 72.03
N CYS A 4 -43.12 23.34 70.82
CA CYS A 4 -43.30 24.47 69.90
C CYS A 4 -42.02 25.23 69.54
N LEU A 5 -41.43 24.90 68.39
CA LEU A 5 -41.16 25.83 67.28
C LEU A 5 -40.49 25.05 66.13
N ALA A 6 -41.36 24.48 65.29
CA ALA A 6 -41.04 24.06 63.93
C ALA A 6 -41.63 25.14 63.00
N ALA A 7 -40.78 25.88 62.31
CA ALA A 7 -41.08 26.61 61.06
C ALA A 7 -39.91 27.56 60.73
N CYS A 8 -38.93 27.08 59.96
CA CYS A 8 -38.09 27.87 59.05
C CYS A 8 -36.99 26.93 58.52
N PHE A 9 -37.31 26.11 57.51
CA PHE A 9 -36.34 25.53 56.54
C PHE A 9 -37.11 24.63 55.55
N VAL A 10 -38.06 25.22 54.82
CA VAL A 10 -38.64 24.62 53.60
C VAL A 10 -38.83 25.75 52.61
N TRP A 11 -37.80 26.02 51.80
CA TRP A 11 -37.87 26.56 50.43
C TRP A 11 -36.45 26.78 49.90
N CYS A 12 -35.84 25.71 49.37
CA CYS A 12 -34.80 25.74 48.33
C CYS A 12 -34.54 24.32 47.78
N ALA A 13 -35.62 23.57 47.56
CA ALA A 13 -35.59 22.28 46.85
C ALA A 13 -36.44 22.39 45.57
N LEU A 14 -36.09 23.35 44.72
CA LEU A 14 -36.49 23.44 43.32
C LEU A 14 -35.31 24.03 42.55
N ALA A 15 -34.24 23.24 42.48
CA ALA A 15 -33.22 23.33 41.44
C ALA A 15 -32.87 21.90 41.03
N SER A 16 -33.88 21.14 40.63
CA SER A 16 -33.71 20.05 39.67
C SER A 16 -33.41 20.69 38.31
N GLY A 17 -32.19 21.19 38.15
CA GLY A 17 -31.66 21.75 36.93
C GLY A 17 -30.43 20.94 36.51
N CYS A 18 -30.60 20.22 35.41
CA CYS A 18 -29.57 19.67 34.53
C CYS A 18 -28.65 18.58 35.11
N ALA A 19 -29.17 17.35 35.13
CA ALA A 19 -28.38 16.12 35.09
C ALA A 19 -28.47 15.47 33.69
N GLU A 20 -28.32 16.25 32.61
CA GLU A 20 -28.55 15.77 31.22
C GLU A 20 -27.29 15.71 30.33
N SER A 21 -26.08 15.95 30.85
CA SER A 21 -24.85 15.98 30.01
C SER A 21 -23.85 14.84 30.25
N ALA A 22 -24.13 13.89 31.14
CA ALA A 22 -23.25 12.74 31.37
C ALA A 22 -23.54 11.62 30.36
N GLY A 23 -23.04 11.74 29.13
CA GLY A 23 -23.14 10.66 28.13
C GLY A 23 -23.23 11.08 26.67
N LEU A 24 -23.27 12.38 26.37
CA LEU A 24 -23.27 12.86 24.99
C LEU A 24 -21.88 12.69 24.35
N PRO A 25 -21.80 12.30 23.06
CA PRO A 25 -20.60 12.49 22.27
C PRO A 25 -20.07 13.91 22.42
N LYS A 26 -18.74 14.03 22.45
CA LYS A 26 -18.12 15.35 22.36
C LYS A 26 -18.32 15.86 20.93
N PRO A 27 -18.63 17.15 20.74
CA PRO A 27 -18.62 17.76 19.42
C PRO A 27 -17.30 17.51 18.71
N VAL A 28 -17.37 17.40 17.38
CA VAL A 28 -16.17 17.28 16.57
C VAL A 28 -15.38 18.59 16.64
N ALA A 29 -14.08 18.49 16.91
CA ALA A 29 -13.23 19.66 17.13
C ALA A 29 -12.97 20.46 15.84
N ASP A 30 -12.89 19.79 14.69
CA ASP A 30 -12.76 20.40 13.36
C ASP A 30 -13.76 19.75 12.39
N PRO A 31 -14.94 20.36 12.18
CA PRO A 31 -15.94 19.86 11.22
C PRO A 31 -15.40 19.74 9.78
N ALA A 32 -14.40 20.55 9.39
CA ALA A 32 -13.82 20.46 8.05
C ALA A 32 -12.95 19.19 7.90
N ALA A 33 -12.19 18.82 8.93
CA ALA A 33 -11.47 17.54 8.97
C ALA A 33 -12.43 16.35 8.93
N ALA A 34 -13.57 16.46 9.61
CA ALA A 34 -14.61 15.43 9.61
C ALA A 34 -15.31 15.30 8.25
N ALA A 35 -15.62 16.41 7.61
CA ALA A 35 -16.19 16.44 6.27
C ALA A 35 -15.26 15.79 5.24
N ARG A 36 -13.96 16.12 5.28
CA ARG A 36 -12.94 15.50 4.41
C ARG A 36 -12.90 13.98 4.59
N ALA A 37 -12.88 13.51 5.84
CA ALA A 37 -12.85 12.09 6.16
C ALA A 37 -14.11 11.36 5.71
N PHE A 38 -15.29 11.97 5.93
CA PHE A 38 -16.57 11.36 5.54
C PHE A 38 -16.64 11.12 4.03
N ARG A 39 -16.32 12.13 3.21
CA ARG A 39 -16.37 12.05 1.75
C ARG A 39 -15.54 10.89 1.20
N LEU A 40 -14.35 10.68 1.79
CA LEU A 40 -13.46 9.60 1.39
C LEU A 40 -13.86 8.23 1.96
N TYR A 41 -14.22 8.18 3.24
CA TYR A 41 -14.15 6.94 4.03
C TYR A 41 -15.37 6.67 4.90
N TYR A 42 -16.57 7.14 4.55
CA TYR A 42 -17.77 6.67 5.24
C TYR A 42 -17.84 5.13 5.23
N ARG A 43 -18.28 4.55 6.36
CA ARG A 43 -18.14 3.12 6.67
C ARG A 43 -18.50 2.19 5.51
N GLU A 44 -19.66 2.42 4.90
CA GLU A 44 -20.19 1.53 3.86
C GLU A 44 -19.37 1.59 2.58
N ARG A 45 -18.71 2.72 2.29
CA ARG A 45 -17.72 2.81 1.20
C ARG A 45 -16.46 2.03 1.52
N VAL A 46 -15.95 2.16 2.75
CA VAL A 46 -14.75 1.42 3.19
C VAL A 46 -14.98 -0.09 3.04
N GLU A 47 -16.14 -0.59 3.45
CA GLU A 47 -16.50 -2.00 3.30
C GLU A 47 -16.53 -2.44 1.81
N ARG A 48 -17.06 -1.62 0.90
CA ARG A 48 -17.05 -1.92 -0.55
C ARG A 48 -15.64 -1.87 -1.16
N VAL A 49 -14.84 -0.88 -0.81
CA VAL A 49 -13.46 -0.75 -1.30
C VAL A 49 -12.62 -1.94 -0.83
N VAL A 50 -12.76 -2.35 0.43
CA VAL A 50 -12.11 -3.55 0.97
C VAL A 50 -12.63 -4.81 0.28
N LEU A 51 -13.94 -4.94 0.03
CA LEU A 51 -14.47 -6.08 -0.72
C LEU A 51 -13.83 -6.20 -2.12
N ALA A 52 -13.70 -5.08 -2.84
CA ALA A 52 -13.06 -5.05 -4.15
C ALA A 52 -11.58 -5.46 -4.09
N ASP A 53 -10.83 -4.93 -3.13
CA ASP A 53 -9.44 -5.33 -2.88
C ASP A 53 -9.33 -6.84 -2.59
N GLN A 54 -10.17 -7.36 -1.69
CA GLN A 54 -10.13 -8.78 -1.30
C GLN A 54 -10.51 -9.74 -2.44
N ARG A 55 -11.35 -9.30 -3.38
CA ARG A 55 -11.78 -10.08 -4.56
C ARG A 55 -10.77 -10.08 -5.69
N PHE A 56 -10.14 -8.93 -5.98
CA PHE A 56 -9.45 -8.73 -7.26
C PHE A 56 -7.98 -8.38 -7.13
N TYR A 57 -7.54 -7.73 -6.05
CA TYR A 57 -6.15 -7.29 -5.89
C TYR A 57 -5.38 -8.13 -4.88
N ASN A 58 -6.10 -8.88 -4.04
CA ASN A 58 -5.54 -9.73 -3.01
C ASN A 58 -5.50 -11.19 -3.45
N VAL A 59 -4.34 -11.65 -3.93
CA VAL A 59 -4.11 -12.99 -4.49
C VAL A 59 -3.36 -13.88 -3.49
N GLY A 60 -3.33 -15.20 -3.66
CA GLY A 60 -2.71 -16.16 -2.75
C GLY A 60 -3.62 -17.34 -2.41
N ASP A 61 -4.50 -17.17 -1.41
CA ASP A 61 -5.52 -18.17 -1.08
C ASP A 61 -6.75 -17.53 -0.39
N VAL A 62 -7.69 -18.34 0.09
CA VAL A 62 -8.83 -17.87 0.91
C VAL A 62 -8.33 -17.39 2.27
N ASP A 63 -7.36 -18.11 2.87
CA ASP A 63 -6.85 -17.87 4.22
C ASP A 63 -5.70 -16.86 4.30
N PHE A 64 -5.01 -16.59 3.19
CA PHE A 64 -4.02 -15.53 3.11
C PHE A 64 -4.13 -14.77 1.80
N GLY A 65 -3.68 -13.52 1.82
CA GLY A 65 -3.67 -12.71 0.62
C GLY A 65 -2.48 -11.76 0.58
N VAL A 66 -1.80 -11.75 -0.57
CA VAL A 66 -0.79 -10.78 -0.96
C VAL A 66 -1.38 -9.77 -1.94
N ASN A 67 -1.10 -8.49 -1.70
CA ASN A 67 -1.59 -7.43 -2.56
C ASN A 67 -0.65 -7.30 -3.76
N LEU A 68 -1.18 -7.58 -4.96
CA LEU A 68 -0.50 -7.28 -6.20
C LEU A 68 -1.24 -6.12 -6.85
N GLN A 69 -0.52 -5.01 -7.01
CA GLN A 69 -1.12 -3.77 -7.47
C GLN A 69 -1.61 -3.83 -8.91
N LYS A 70 -1.13 -4.77 -9.73
CA LYS A 70 -1.46 -4.88 -11.17
C LYS A 70 -2.13 -6.21 -11.45
N VAL A 71 -3.37 -6.15 -11.93
CA VAL A 71 -4.18 -7.34 -12.24
C VAL A 71 -4.96 -7.15 -13.54
N GLY A 72 -5.18 -8.24 -14.26
CA GLY A 72 -6.16 -8.32 -15.32
C GLY A 72 -7.45 -8.95 -14.80
N ILE A 73 -8.59 -8.26 -14.93
CA ILE A 73 -9.90 -8.78 -14.49
C ILE A 73 -10.79 -9.01 -15.70
N ARG A 74 -11.26 -10.24 -15.88
CA ARG A 74 -12.31 -10.60 -16.85
C ARG A 74 -13.59 -10.87 -16.09
N ARG A 75 -14.73 -10.41 -16.64
CA ARG A 75 -16.08 -10.71 -16.14
C ARG A 75 -16.93 -11.34 -17.24
N GLU A 76 -17.68 -12.38 -16.88
CA GLU A 76 -18.74 -12.98 -17.68
C GLU A 76 -19.92 -13.37 -16.76
N GLY A 77 -20.95 -12.52 -16.71
CA GLY A 77 -22.10 -12.70 -15.81
C GLY A 77 -21.69 -12.59 -14.34
N GLY A 78 -21.81 -13.72 -13.61
CA GLY A 78 -21.41 -13.86 -12.21
C GLY A 78 -20.01 -14.47 -12.01
N ASP A 79 -19.34 -14.81 -13.12
CA ASP A 79 -18.01 -15.42 -13.12
C ASP A 79 -16.93 -14.37 -13.39
N PHE A 80 -15.87 -14.43 -12.60
CA PHE A 80 -14.70 -13.60 -12.74
C PHE A 80 -13.45 -14.44 -12.92
N GLU A 81 -12.52 -13.92 -13.71
CA GLU A 81 -11.15 -14.41 -13.77
C GLU A 81 -10.19 -13.26 -13.50
N THR A 82 -9.27 -13.49 -12.56
CA THR A 82 -8.25 -12.54 -12.16
C THR A 82 -6.89 -13.14 -12.49
N VAL A 83 -6.11 -12.42 -13.30
CA VAL A 83 -4.73 -12.79 -13.64
C VAL A 83 -3.80 -11.80 -12.96
N SER A 84 -2.92 -12.32 -12.12
CA SER A 84 -1.87 -11.51 -11.51
C SER A 84 -0.89 -11.05 -12.59
N GLY A 85 -0.63 -9.75 -12.67
CA GLY A 85 0.51 -9.25 -13.45
C GLY A 85 1.79 -9.36 -12.63
N PRO A 86 2.96 -9.55 -13.25
CA PRO A 86 4.21 -9.28 -12.57
C PRO A 86 4.23 -7.81 -12.15
N THR A 87 4.36 -7.54 -10.86
CA THR A 87 4.62 -6.20 -10.33
C THR A 87 5.99 -6.20 -9.71
N ASP A 88 6.79 -5.20 -10.08
CA ASP A 88 8.12 -5.07 -9.52
C ASP A 88 8.01 -4.85 -8.00
N ASN A 89 7.18 -3.90 -7.53
CA ASN A 89 6.90 -3.70 -6.10
C ASN A 89 5.52 -4.20 -5.68
N ASN A 90 5.38 -4.56 -4.40
CA ASN A 90 4.10 -4.89 -3.79
C ASN A 90 3.86 -4.01 -2.56
N ASP A 91 2.60 -3.68 -2.30
CA ASP A 91 2.20 -2.75 -1.23
C ASP A 91 1.56 -3.48 -0.04
N ILE A 92 2.04 -4.69 0.26
CA ILE A 92 1.40 -5.50 1.30
C ILE A 92 1.45 -4.82 2.67
N GLY A 93 2.54 -4.13 3.00
CA GLY A 93 2.71 -3.54 4.32
C GLY A 93 1.83 -2.31 4.53
N LEU A 94 1.78 -1.41 3.55
CA LEU A 94 0.82 -0.31 3.51
C LEU A 94 -0.62 -0.83 3.51
N ALA A 95 -0.94 -1.88 2.75
CA ALA A 95 -2.29 -2.46 2.76
C ALA A 95 -2.67 -3.10 4.11
N VAL A 96 -1.72 -3.78 4.79
CA VAL A 96 -1.92 -4.27 6.17
C VAL A 96 -2.20 -3.09 7.10
N TRP A 97 -1.41 -2.02 6.98
CA TRP A 97 -1.55 -0.85 7.83
C TRP A 97 -2.88 -0.12 7.64
N THR A 98 -3.26 0.19 6.40
CA THR A 98 -4.52 0.90 6.11
C THR A 98 -5.74 0.04 6.48
N THR A 99 -5.67 -1.27 6.31
CA THR A 99 -6.72 -2.20 6.78
C THR A 99 -6.79 -2.25 8.32
N ALA A 100 -5.64 -2.21 9.01
CA ALA A 100 -5.60 -2.14 10.47
C ALA A 100 -6.14 -0.80 11.00
N ALA A 101 -5.87 0.31 10.31
CA ALA A 101 -6.47 1.60 10.61
C ALA A 101 -7.99 1.55 10.42
N ALA A 102 -8.48 0.99 9.31
CA ALA A 102 -9.90 0.76 9.07
C ALA A 102 -10.54 -0.07 10.19
N TYR A 103 -9.94 -1.20 10.57
CA TYR A 103 -10.43 -2.03 11.67
C TYR A 103 -10.48 -1.27 13.00
N ARG A 104 -9.49 -0.44 13.31
CA ARG A 104 -9.46 0.34 14.55
C ARG A 104 -10.50 1.48 14.57
N VAL A 105 -10.77 2.09 13.41
CA VAL A 105 -11.74 3.19 13.26
C VAL A 105 -13.18 2.66 13.22
N PHE A 106 -13.46 1.69 12.34
CA PHE A 106 -14.83 1.23 12.04
C PHE A 106 -15.21 -0.06 12.77
N GLY A 107 -14.24 -0.90 13.12
CA GLY A 107 -14.47 -2.20 13.75
C GLY A 107 -15.20 -3.19 12.83
N GLY A 108 -15.74 -4.25 13.45
CA GLY A 108 -16.57 -5.23 12.77
C GLY A 108 -15.80 -6.44 12.21
N ARG A 109 -16.52 -7.55 12.10
CA ARG A 109 -15.97 -8.86 11.70
C ARG A 109 -15.43 -8.85 10.26
N PHE A 110 -16.09 -8.13 9.36
CA PHE A 110 -15.64 -8.02 7.96
C PHE A 110 -14.21 -7.46 7.83
N LEU A 111 -13.91 -6.35 8.49
CA LEU A 111 -12.57 -5.75 8.49
C LEU A 111 -11.54 -6.60 9.26
N GLU A 112 -11.99 -7.28 10.32
CA GLU A 112 -11.17 -8.25 11.04
C GLU A 112 -10.69 -9.39 10.13
N LEU A 113 -11.60 -9.98 9.34
CA LEU A 113 -11.28 -11.04 8.39
C LEU A 113 -10.36 -10.56 7.26
N ALA A 114 -10.56 -9.33 6.77
CA ALA A 114 -9.71 -8.75 5.73
C ALA A 114 -8.28 -8.54 6.22
N LEU A 115 -8.14 -8.02 7.44
CA LEU A 115 -6.85 -7.85 8.11
C LEU A 115 -6.17 -9.19 8.37
N LEU A 116 -6.93 -10.21 8.77
CA LEU A 116 -6.43 -11.55 9.01
C LEU A 116 -5.78 -12.15 7.73
N ARG A 117 -6.47 -12.06 6.59
CA ARG A 117 -5.92 -12.52 5.29
C ARG A 117 -4.62 -11.80 4.95
N LYS A 118 -4.55 -10.48 5.12
CA LYS A 118 -3.35 -9.69 4.82
C LYS A 118 -2.18 -9.97 5.77
N LEU A 119 -2.44 -10.18 7.07
CA LEU A 119 -1.40 -10.59 8.03
C LEU A 119 -0.78 -11.94 7.63
N ASN A 120 -1.59 -12.91 7.22
CA ASN A 120 -1.06 -14.17 6.73
C ASN A 120 -0.29 -14.01 5.42
N GLY A 121 -0.73 -13.14 4.52
CA GLY A 121 0.01 -12.81 3.31
C GLY A 121 1.37 -12.20 3.63
N LEU A 122 1.42 -11.29 4.60
CA LEU A 122 2.68 -10.71 5.08
C LEU A 122 3.63 -11.77 5.66
N ARG A 123 3.11 -12.81 6.33
CA ARG A 123 3.94 -13.96 6.76
C ARG A 123 4.44 -14.78 5.56
N PHE A 124 3.61 -14.94 4.54
CA PHE A 124 3.94 -15.75 3.36
C PHE A 124 5.19 -15.23 2.62
N PHE A 125 5.47 -13.92 2.66
CA PHE A 125 6.70 -13.32 2.14
C PHE A 125 8.00 -13.92 2.70
N GLU A 126 7.99 -14.41 3.94
CA GLU A 126 9.13 -15.13 4.52
C GLU A 126 9.02 -16.65 4.32
N ALA A 127 7.81 -17.18 4.48
CA ALA A 127 7.59 -18.62 4.51
C ALA A 127 7.75 -19.30 3.14
N VAL A 128 7.47 -18.58 2.03
CA VAL A 128 7.38 -19.16 0.67
C VAL A 128 8.65 -19.87 0.22
N SER A 129 9.82 -19.33 0.59
CA SER A 129 11.11 -19.90 0.23
C SER A 129 11.48 -21.09 1.11
N GLY A 130 10.95 -21.15 2.32
CA GLY A 130 11.40 -22.08 3.35
C GLY A 130 12.81 -21.80 3.89
N VAL A 131 13.45 -20.67 3.54
CA VAL A 131 14.71 -20.21 4.13
C VAL A 131 14.41 -19.17 5.22
N PRO A 132 14.69 -19.46 6.50
CA PRO A 132 14.32 -18.56 7.59
C PRO A 132 14.92 -17.16 7.47
N GLY A 133 14.08 -16.13 7.61
CA GLY A 133 14.45 -14.72 7.56
C GLY A 133 14.66 -14.16 6.16
N MET A 134 14.60 -14.97 5.11
CA MET A 134 14.63 -14.45 3.74
C MET A 134 13.26 -13.87 3.40
N THR A 135 13.22 -12.65 2.89
CA THR A 135 12.00 -12.03 2.35
C THR A 135 11.95 -12.17 0.83
N ALA A 136 10.85 -11.72 0.21
CA ALA A 136 10.67 -11.69 -1.23
C ALA A 136 10.10 -10.33 -1.68
N ARG A 137 10.30 -9.96 -2.95
CA ARG A 137 9.68 -8.78 -3.57
C ARG A 137 8.28 -9.06 -4.11
N MET A 138 8.04 -10.30 -4.51
CA MET A 138 6.76 -10.83 -4.97
C MET A 138 6.68 -12.29 -4.60
N VAL A 139 5.47 -12.78 -4.34
CA VAL A 139 5.27 -14.19 -3.96
C VAL A 139 3.98 -14.70 -4.58
N TYR A 140 4.03 -15.95 -5.05
CA TYR A 140 2.90 -16.62 -5.65
C TYR A 140 2.87 -18.07 -5.17
N PRO A 141 1.70 -18.60 -4.83
CA PRO A 141 1.59 -20.00 -4.42
C PRO A 141 1.83 -20.98 -5.58
N GLY A 142 1.80 -20.53 -6.84
CA GLY A 142 2.06 -21.37 -8.01
C GLY A 142 0.90 -22.31 -8.33
N TRP A 143 -0.35 -21.87 -8.15
CA TRP A 143 -1.54 -22.63 -8.53
C TRP A 143 -2.60 -21.71 -9.12
N THR A 144 -3.59 -22.31 -9.78
CA THR A 144 -4.85 -21.64 -10.11
C THR A 144 -5.87 -21.98 -9.04
N ARG A 145 -6.43 -20.97 -8.38
CA ARG A 145 -7.49 -21.12 -7.37
C ARG A 145 -8.82 -20.70 -7.96
N THR A 146 -9.85 -21.52 -7.80
CA THR A 146 -11.24 -21.07 -8.02
C THR A 146 -12.01 -21.10 -6.72
N VAL A 147 -12.50 -19.94 -6.30
CA VAL A 147 -13.42 -19.76 -5.17
C VAL A 147 -14.83 -19.62 -5.73
N ASP A 148 -15.69 -20.57 -5.43
CA ASP A 148 -17.11 -20.54 -5.77
C ASP A 148 -17.88 -20.13 -4.52
N GLY A 149 -18.16 -18.84 -4.38
CA GLY A 149 -18.89 -18.30 -3.25
C GLY A 149 -20.41 -18.48 -3.33
N VAL A 150 -20.93 -19.05 -4.43
CA VAL A 150 -22.32 -19.52 -4.51
C VAL A 150 -22.43 -20.91 -3.89
N ALA A 151 -21.48 -21.79 -4.20
CA ALA A 151 -21.42 -23.14 -3.65
C ALA A 151 -20.72 -23.21 -2.28
N GLY A 152 -20.02 -22.16 -1.86
CA GLY A 152 -19.23 -22.14 -0.63
C GLY A 152 -18.00 -23.05 -0.70
N SER A 153 -17.33 -23.13 -1.86
CA SER A 153 -16.23 -24.09 -2.09
C SER A 153 -15.01 -23.44 -2.71
N VAL A 154 -13.85 -24.05 -2.51
CA VAL A 154 -12.58 -23.63 -3.11
C VAL A 154 -11.85 -24.81 -3.71
N THR A 155 -11.32 -24.63 -4.92
CA THR A 155 -10.48 -25.61 -5.63
C THR A 155 -9.15 -24.98 -6.00
N ARG A 156 -8.08 -25.77 -5.97
CA ARG A 156 -6.71 -25.33 -6.24
C ARG A 156 -6.07 -26.35 -7.15
N VAL A 157 -5.57 -25.91 -8.30
CA VAL A 157 -5.04 -26.78 -9.34
C VAL A 157 -3.65 -26.32 -9.75
N ARG A 158 -2.70 -27.25 -9.82
CA ARG A 158 -1.35 -27.05 -10.37
C ARG A 158 -1.07 -28.21 -11.31
N ASP A 159 -0.60 -27.94 -12.52
CA ASP A 159 -0.29 -28.97 -13.53
C ASP A 159 -1.46 -29.95 -13.80
N GLY A 160 -2.71 -29.45 -13.69
CA GLY A 160 -3.93 -30.25 -13.85
C GLY A 160 -4.31 -31.12 -12.64
N GLU A 161 -3.50 -31.13 -11.58
CA GLU A 161 -3.76 -31.88 -10.35
C GLU A 161 -4.27 -30.98 -9.22
N THR A 162 -5.14 -31.53 -8.37
CA THR A 162 -5.60 -30.80 -7.18
C THR A 162 -4.50 -30.75 -6.13
N VAL A 163 -4.20 -29.54 -5.65
CA VAL A 163 -3.19 -29.32 -4.60
C VAL A 163 -3.82 -28.84 -3.31
N LEU A 164 -3.17 -29.15 -2.19
CA LEU A 164 -3.56 -28.65 -0.87
C LEU A 164 -2.51 -27.64 -0.40
N PRO A 165 -2.92 -26.48 0.16
CA PRO A 165 -1.97 -25.58 0.79
C PRO A 165 -1.36 -26.26 2.02
N PRO A 166 -0.09 -25.97 2.34
CA PRO A 166 0.61 -26.58 3.48
C PRO A 166 0.01 -26.17 4.83
N GLU A 167 -0.66 -25.02 4.85
CA GLU A 167 -1.33 -24.48 6.01
C GLU A 167 -2.80 -24.24 5.65
N ARG A 168 -3.71 -24.51 6.59
CA ARG A 168 -5.15 -24.32 6.41
C ARG A 168 -5.77 -23.79 7.67
N TYR A 169 -6.75 -22.91 7.51
CA TYR A 169 -7.65 -22.58 8.58
C TYR A 169 -8.64 -23.70 8.91
N ALA A 170 -9.26 -23.55 10.08
CA ALA A 170 -10.42 -24.34 10.46
C ALA A 170 -11.52 -24.16 9.39
N PRO A 171 -12.25 -25.23 9.00
CA PRO A 171 -13.26 -25.16 7.95
C PRO A 171 -14.32 -24.07 8.16
N GLU A 172 -14.66 -23.78 9.42
CA GLU A 172 -15.65 -22.75 9.76
C GLU A 172 -15.16 -21.34 9.41
N LEU A 173 -13.87 -21.07 9.62
CA LEU A 173 -13.27 -19.79 9.24
C LEU A 173 -13.07 -19.68 7.73
N GLU A 174 -12.72 -20.77 7.05
CA GLU A 174 -12.66 -20.78 5.57
C GLU A 174 -14.05 -20.47 4.98
N ALA A 175 -15.11 -21.09 5.51
CA ALA A 175 -16.49 -20.81 5.08
C ALA A 175 -16.89 -19.34 5.32
N GLU A 176 -16.54 -18.79 6.49
CA GLU A 176 -16.81 -17.38 6.82
C GLU A 176 -16.08 -16.42 5.87
N LEU A 177 -14.83 -16.71 5.51
CA LEU A 177 -14.05 -15.93 4.54
C LEU A 177 -14.65 -15.99 3.14
N ILE A 178 -15.11 -17.17 2.71
CA ILE A 178 -15.80 -17.35 1.42
C ILE A 178 -17.10 -16.54 1.39
N GLU A 179 -17.91 -16.63 2.44
CA GLU A 179 -19.16 -15.87 2.55
C GLU A 179 -18.90 -14.35 2.53
N ALA A 180 -17.95 -13.88 3.35
CA ALA A 180 -17.66 -12.46 3.49
C ALA A 180 -17.14 -11.81 2.20
N PHE A 181 -16.23 -12.46 1.47
CA PHE A 181 -15.54 -11.83 0.35
C PHE A 181 -15.98 -12.35 -1.01
N PHE A 182 -16.43 -13.58 -1.13
CA PHE A 182 -16.73 -14.22 -2.41
C PHE A 182 -18.22 -14.54 -2.58
N GLY A 183 -19.06 -14.25 -1.58
CA GLY A 183 -20.49 -14.49 -1.61
C GLY A 183 -21.16 -13.98 -2.90
N GLY A 184 -21.93 -14.86 -3.53
CA GLY A 184 -22.72 -14.56 -4.73
C GLY A 184 -21.93 -14.51 -6.05
N VAL A 185 -20.63 -14.77 -6.05
CA VAL A 185 -19.79 -14.79 -7.26
C VAL A 185 -18.88 -16.01 -7.30
N ARG A 186 -18.39 -16.35 -8.49
CA ARG A 186 -17.33 -17.35 -8.67
C ARG A 186 -16.10 -16.65 -9.25
N ILE A 187 -14.95 -16.76 -8.58
CA ILE A 187 -13.72 -16.08 -8.99
C ILE A 187 -12.61 -17.10 -9.17
N THR A 188 -11.99 -17.12 -10.36
CA THR A 188 -10.77 -17.87 -10.65
C THR A 188 -9.56 -16.94 -10.61
N HIS A 189 -8.56 -17.25 -9.79
CA HIS A 189 -7.29 -16.55 -9.70
C HIS A 189 -6.20 -17.41 -10.33
N ARG A 190 -5.49 -16.86 -11.33
CA ARG A 190 -4.35 -17.49 -11.97
C ARG A 190 -3.07 -16.98 -11.33
N GLU A 191 -2.52 -17.78 -10.43
CA GLU A 191 -1.41 -17.40 -9.54
C GLU A 191 -0.19 -18.31 -9.76
N ASP A 192 -0.11 -18.89 -10.96
CA ASP A 192 1.05 -19.60 -11.47
C ASP A 192 1.80 -18.69 -12.48
N PRO A 193 2.97 -18.14 -12.10
CA PRO A 193 3.80 -17.37 -13.01
C PRO A 193 4.15 -18.08 -14.31
N ALA A 194 4.34 -19.40 -14.30
CA ALA A 194 4.62 -20.16 -15.52
C ALA A 194 3.41 -20.22 -16.47
N ASP A 195 2.20 -20.03 -15.96
CA ASP A 195 1.01 -19.90 -16.78
C ASP A 195 0.86 -18.47 -17.31
N PHE A 196 0.74 -17.47 -16.44
CA PHE A 196 0.40 -16.12 -16.90
C PHE A 196 1.54 -15.42 -17.68
N LEU A 197 2.81 -15.66 -17.35
CA LEU A 197 3.92 -15.01 -18.08
C LEU A 197 4.04 -15.49 -19.52
N PHE A 198 3.58 -16.71 -19.81
CA PHE A 198 3.76 -17.28 -21.14
C PHE A 198 2.47 -17.59 -21.92
N SER A 199 1.31 -17.58 -21.25
CA SER A 199 0.01 -17.75 -21.91
C SER A 199 -0.76 -16.42 -22.02
N TYR A 200 -0.56 -15.49 -21.08
CA TYR A 200 -1.35 -14.26 -20.98
C TYR A 200 -0.53 -13.00 -21.35
N MET A 201 0.64 -12.78 -20.74
CA MET A 201 1.48 -11.60 -20.98
C MET A 201 1.91 -11.38 -22.44
N PRO A 202 2.18 -12.41 -23.28
CA PRO A 202 2.59 -12.16 -24.67
C PRO A 202 1.59 -11.34 -25.49
N ALA A 203 0.30 -11.53 -25.20
CA ALA A 203 -0.79 -10.85 -25.91
C ALA A 203 -1.16 -9.49 -25.30
N VAL A 204 -0.80 -9.27 -24.04
CA VAL A 204 -1.26 -8.14 -23.23
C VAL A 204 -0.15 -7.08 -23.10
N GLU A 205 1.09 -7.54 -22.92
CA GLU A 205 2.29 -6.72 -22.70
C GLU A 205 3.38 -7.14 -23.69
N THR A 206 3.05 -7.14 -24.98
CA THR A 206 3.89 -7.70 -26.06
C THR A 206 5.33 -7.17 -26.07
N GLY A 207 5.54 -5.88 -25.76
CA GLY A 207 6.88 -5.29 -25.64
C GLY A 207 7.68 -5.91 -24.49
N GLN A 208 7.17 -5.78 -23.26
CA GLN A 208 7.80 -6.35 -22.06
C GLN A 208 8.00 -7.86 -22.16
N TYR A 209 7.04 -8.60 -22.72
CA TYR A 209 7.26 -10.03 -22.97
C TYR A 209 8.44 -10.29 -23.89
N ALA A 210 8.53 -9.58 -25.01
CA ALA A 210 9.58 -9.80 -25.99
C ALA A 210 10.97 -9.42 -25.47
N VAL A 211 11.07 -8.38 -24.66
CA VAL A 211 12.35 -7.82 -24.20
C VAL A 211 12.78 -8.35 -22.82
N THR A 212 11.84 -8.87 -22.02
CA THR A 212 12.10 -9.27 -20.64
C THR A 212 11.74 -10.73 -20.35
N TYR A 213 10.48 -11.12 -20.56
CA TYR A 213 9.95 -12.41 -20.05
C TYR A 213 10.30 -13.61 -20.94
N SER A 214 10.46 -13.40 -22.25
CA SER A 214 10.62 -14.47 -23.23
C SER A 214 11.97 -15.20 -23.19
N PHE A 215 12.95 -14.66 -22.45
CA PHE A 215 14.30 -15.22 -22.23
C PHE A 215 14.33 -16.40 -21.24
N SER A 216 13.23 -17.14 -21.16
CA SER A 216 12.97 -18.27 -20.26
C SER A 216 14.20 -19.16 -19.99
N ALA A 217 14.39 -19.57 -18.74
CA ALA A 217 15.09 -20.81 -18.43
C ALA A 217 14.36 -21.53 -17.30
N LEU A 218 13.36 -22.37 -17.61
CA LEU A 218 12.88 -23.35 -16.64
C LEU A 218 13.72 -24.63 -16.76
N PRO A 219 14.28 -25.14 -15.64
CA PRO A 219 13.44 -25.66 -14.55
C PRO A 219 13.42 -24.87 -13.21
N ASP A 220 14.32 -23.91 -12.96
CA ASP A 220 14.57 -23.41 -11.59
C ASP A 220 14.16 -21.93 -11.31
N TYR A 221 14.08 -21.05 -12.31
CA TYR A 221 13.67 -19.63 -12.13
C TYR A 221 13.07 -19.01 -13.41
N LEU A 222 12.37 -17.88 -13.27
CA LEU A 222 11.76 -17.10 -14.36
C LEU A 222 12.31 -15.69 -14.35
N ARG A 223 12.80 -15.18 -15.48
CA ARG A 223 13.23 -13.79 -15.57
C ARG A 223 12.01 -12.86 -15.61
N SER A 224 11.98 -11.86 -14.72
CA SER A 224 10.86 -10.92 -14.60
C SER A 224 11.26 -9.47 -14.88
N SER A 225 12.53 -9.09 -14.75
CA SER A 225 13.02 -7.80 -15.22
C SER A 225 14.48 -7.87 -15.65
N ASP A 226 14.89 -6.88 -16.44
CA ASP A 226 16.28 -6.73 -16.91
C ASP A 226 17.15 -6.00 -15.90
N CYS A 227 16.55 -5.21 -15.02
CA CYS A 227 17.26 -4.49 -13.96
C CYS A 227 17.47 -5.36 -12.72
N CYS A 228 16.44 -6.02 -12.18
CA CYS A 228 16.45 -6.33 -10.74
C CYS A 228 15.61 -7.54 -10.28
N ALA A 229 14.98 -8.34 -11.15
CA ALA A 229 14.03 -9.36 -10.67
C ALA A 229 14.05 -10.66 -11.48
N SER A 230 14.18 -11.77 -10.75
CA SER A 230 13.81 -13.09 -11.21
C SER A 230 12.90 -13.75 -10.17
N ILE A 231 12.12 -14.74 -10.60
CA ILE A 231 11.14 -15.46 -9.81
C ILE A 231 11.62 -16.89 -9.67
N LYS A 232 12.09 -17.24 -8.49
CA LYS A 232 12.60 -18.57 -8.17
C LYS A 232 11.48 -19.49 -7.73
N ARG A 233 11.60 -20.78 -8.07
CA ARG A 233 10.66 -21.81 -7.61
C ARG A 233 11.18 -22.46 -6.33
N THR A 234 10.32 -22.60 -5.33
CA THR A 234 10.66 -23.32 -4.09
C THR A 234 10.81 -24.82 -4.37
N PRO A 235 11.95 -25.44 -4.05
CA PRO A 235 12.22 -26.83 -4.41
C PRO A 235 11.48 -27.82 -3.50
N GLY A 236 11.47 -29.08 -3.93
CA GLY A 236 10.93 -30.19 -3.13
C GLY A 236 11.64 -30.30 -1.77
N GLY A 237 10.87 -30.66 -0.73
CA GLY A 237 11.37 -30.78 0.65
C GLY A 237 11.08 -29.58 1.54
N HIS A 238 10.59 -28.47 0.99
CA HIS A 238 10.10 -27.31 1.74
C HIS A 238 8.56 -27.27 1.78
N PRO A 239 7.94 -26.62 2.79
CA PRO A 239 6.48 -26.59 2.92
C PRO A 239 5.74 -26.07 1.69
N TRP A 240 6.30 -25.05 1.03
CA TRP A 240 5.73 -24.38 -0.14
C TRP A 240 6.34 -24.88 -1.46
N ALA A 241 6.74 -26.15 -1.54
CA ALA A 241 7.31 -26.72 -2.76
C ALA A 241 6.44 -26.43 -4.00
N GLY A 242 7.08 -25.90 -5.03
CA GLY A 242 6.45 -25.48 -6.29
C GLY A 242 5.84 -24.07 -6.30
N ALA A 243 5.81 -23.36 -5.17
CA ALA A 243 5.50 -21.93 -5.12
C ALA A 243 6.65 -21.09 -5.71
N TYR A 244 6.36 -19.82 -5.97
CA TYR A 244 7.25 -18.89 -6.67
C TYR A 244 7.48 -17.63 -5.83
N TRP A 245 8.69 -17.09 -5.88
CA TRP A 245 9.03 -15.88 -5.14
C TRP A 245 10.15 -15.09 -5.83
N GLY A 246 10.10 -13.77 -5.72
CA GLY A 246 11.13 -12.88 -6.25
C GLY A 246 12.43 -13.05 -5.47
N ASN A 247 13.48 -13.51 -6.13
CA ASN A 247 14.78 -13.78 -5.50
C ASN A 247 15.79 -12.64 -5.69
N HIS A 248 15.42 -11.54 -6.32
CA HIS A 248 16.16 -10.30 -6.24
C HIS A 248 15.24 -9.28 -5.57
N ASN A 249 15.34 -9.26 -4.24
CA ASN A 249 14.67 -8.30 -3.38
C ASN A 249 15.28 -6.93 -3.56
N SER A 250 14.48 -5.96 -4.01
CA SER A 250 14.90 -4.56 -3.94
C SER A 250 14.77 -4.05 -2.51
N ARG A 251 15.77 -3.30 -2.05
CA ARG A 251 15.69 -2.45 -0.85
C ARG A 251 14.47 -1.52 -0.87
N ASP A 252 13.95 -1.17 -2.04
CA ASP A 252 12.80 -0.26 -2.17
C ASP A 252 11.50 -0.85 -1.59
N ASN A 253 11.36 -2.17 -1.61
CA ASN A 253 10.18 -2.85 -1.05
C ASN A 253 10.28 -3.05 0.47
N PHE A 254 11.46 -2.88 1.06
CA PHE A 254 11.71 -3.19 2.47
C PHE A 254 11.01 -2.23 3.45
N PRO A 255 10.98 -0.90 3.23
CA PRO A 255 10.22 0.02 4.07
C PRO A 255 8.72 -0.32 4.13
N ASP A 256 8.10 -0.62 2.98
CA ASP A 256 6.69 -1.04 2.93
C ASP A 256 6.48 -2.31 3.75
N LEU A 257 7.21 -3.38 3.44
CA LEU A 257 7.13 -4.64 4.19
C LEU A 257 7.27 -4.42 5.70
N SER A 258 8.26 -3.63 6.10
CA SER A 258 8.55 -3.31 7.50
C SER A 258 7.45 -2.52 8.18
N LEU A 259 6.76 -1.62 7.47
CA LEU A 259 5.57 -0.93 7.97
C LEU A 259 4.45 -1.93 8.33
N GLY A 260 4.27 -2.95 7.49
CA GLY A 260 3.39 -4.09 7.79
C GLY A 260 3.83 -4.86 9.04
N LEU A 261 5.13 -5.14 9.18
CA LEU A 261 5.70 -5.85 10.34
C LEU A 261 5.51 -5.06 11.64
N VAL A 262 5.75 -3.74 11.62
CA VAL A 262 5.51 -2.85 12.76
C VAL A 262 4.01 -2.82 13.11
N THR A 263 3.13 -2.76 12.12
CA THR A 263 1.68 -2.84 12.32
C THR A 263 1.29 -4.17 12.99
N ALA A 264 1.89 -5.30 12.58
CA ALA A 264 1.68 -6.57 13.25
C ALA A 264 2.15 -6.56 14.72
N MET A 265 3.26 -5.88 15.04
CA MET A 265 3.69 -5.70 16.43
C MET A 265 2.65 -4.93 17.25
N GLU A 266 2.05 -3.88 16.67
CA GLU A 266 0.98 -3.12 17.32
C GLU A 266 -0.26 -3.98 17.56
N ILE A 267 -0.72 -4.74 16.56
CA ILE A 267 -1.88 -5.63 16.68
C ILE A 267 -1.61 -6.71 17.74
N ALA A 268 -0.42 -7.30 17.75
CA ALA A 268 -0.05 -8.31 18.74
C ALA A 268 -0.08 -7.76 20.18
N ALA A 269 0.17 -6.45 20.36
CA ALA A 269 0.13 -5.75 21.63
C ALA A 269 -1.23 -5.11 21.96
N ASP A 270 -2.14 -4.95 20.98
CA ASP A 270 -3.44 -4.30 21.18
C ASP A 270 -4.39 -5.20 21.99
N GLY A 271 -4.75 -4.76 23.20
CA GLY A 271 -5.71 -5.45 24.06
C GLY A 271 -7.13 -5.52 23.51
N ARG A 272 -7.47 -4.72 22.49
CA ARG A 272 -8.77 -4.73 21.80
C ARG A 272 -8.81 -5.68 20.61
N ALA A 273 -7.65 -6.13 20.10
CA ALA A 273 -7.61 -7.10 19.02
C ALA A 273 -8.07 -8.49 19.51
N THR A 274 -8.81 -9.20 18.66
CA THR A 274 -9.31 -10.53 18.98
C THR A 274 -8.16 -11.53 19.17
N PRO A 275 -8.38 -12.67 19.85
CA PRO A 275 -7.36 -13.71 19.94
C PRO A 275 -6.84 -14.17 18.58
N LEU A 276 -7.74 -14.30 17.60
CA LEU A 276 -7.44 -14.71 16.22
C LEU A 276 -6.46 -13.73 15.55
N LEU A 277 -6.76 -12.43 15.56
CA LEU A 277 -5.86 -11.43 14.99
C LEU A 277 -4.52 -11.36 15.71
N ARG A 278 -4.53 -11.42 17.05
CA ARG A 278 -3.28 -11.37 17.83
C ARG A 278 -2.39 -12.57 17.57
N GLU A 279 -2.96 -13.74 17.30
CA GLU A 279 -2.20 -14.94 16.95
C GLU A 279 -1.54 -14.82 15.57
N ALA A 280 -2.30 -14.44 14.55
CA ALA A 280 -1.76 -14.17 13.22
C ALA A 280 -0.66 -13.10 13.27
N ALA A 281 -0.91 -11.99 13.99
CA ALA A 281 0.05 -10.93 14.17
C ALA A 281 1.33 -11.40 14.87
N ARG A 282 1.24 -12.25 15.91
CA ARG A 282 2.44 -12.83 16.55
C ARG A 282 3.27 -13.71 15.60
N ALA A 283 2.62 -14.46 14.71
CA ALA A 283 3.32 -15.25 13.70
C ALA A 283 4.08 -14.35 12.72
N VAL A 284 3.46 -13.23 12.29
CA VAL A 284 4.11 -12.21 11.48
C VAL A 284 5.28 -11.57 12.22
N VAL A 285 5.12 -11.20 13.50
CA VAL A 285 6.20 -10.63 14.31
C VAL A 285 7.40 -11.58 14.38
N ALA A 286 7.16 -12.87 14.57
CA ALA A 286 8.24 -13.86 14.60
C ALA A 286 8.97 -13.97 13.24
N ALA A 287 8.24 -13.89 12.12
CA ALA A 287 8.85 -13.85 10.79
C ALA A 287 9.65 -12.55 10.57
N GLY A 288 9.08 -11.40 10.93
CA GLY A 288 9.73 -10.09 10.86
C GLY A 288 11.01 -10.02 11.69
N GLN A 289 11.03 -10.63 12.88
CA GLN A 289 12.23 -10.73 13.70
C GLN A 289 13.35 -11.51 13.01
N ARG A 290 13.02 -12.63 12.35
CA ARG A 290 14.02 -13.39 11.56
C ARG A 290 14.53 -12.58 10.37
N ILE A 291 13.66 -11.86 9.68
CA ILE A 291 14.06 -10.96 8.58
C ILE A 291 15.01 -9.88 9.09
N GLY A 292 14.63 -9.15 10.14
CA GLY A 292 15.44 -8.10 10.74
C GLY A 292 16.77 -8.63 11.29
N ASP A 293 16.78 -9.80 11.92
CA ASP A 293 17.99 -10.44 12.43
C ASP A 293 18.95 -10.84 11.29
N LEU A 294 18.43 -11.38 10.18
CA LEU A 294 19.22 -11.74 9.02
C LEU A 294 19.84 -10.50 8.38
N ILE A 295 19.05 -9.45 8.15
CA ILE A 295 19.54 -8.18 7.59
C ILE A 295 20.59 -7.56 8.52
N ALA A 296 20.33 -7.49 9.83
CA ALA A 296 21.27 -6.91 10.78
C ALA A 296 22.57 -7.72 10.94
N THR A 297 22.56 -9.01 10.60
CA THR A 297 23.75 -9.88 10.64
C THR A 297 24.62 -9.70 9.40
N HIS A 298 24.01 -9.48 8.24
CA HIS A 298 24.70 -9.40 6.96
C HIS A 298 24.88 -7.96 6.43
N ASP A 299 24.26 -6.98 7.09
CA ASP A 299 24.11 -5.60 6.63
C ASP A 299 23.44 -5.48 5.24
N ALA A 300 22.67 -6.49 4.85
CA ALA A 300 22.02 -6.58 3.54
C ALA A 300 20.79 -7.48 3.59
N ILE A 301 19.82 -7.22 2.70
CA ILE A 301 18.75 -8.15 2.37
C ILE A 301 19.36 -9.31 1.61
N MET A 302 19.27 -10.50 2.19
CA MET A 302 19.83 -11.72 1.63
C MET A 302 18.84 -12.42 0.71
N THR A 303 19.37 -13.19 -0.24
CA THR A 303 18.60 -14.00 -1.17
C THR A 303 19.33 -15.27 -1.58
N VAL A 304 18.69 -16.09 -2.42
CA VAL A 304 19.31 -17.18 -3.17
C VAL A 304 19.21 -16.89 -4.67
N ASP A 305 20.31 -16.44 -5.28
CA ASP A 305 20.37 -16.12 -6.70
C ASP A 305 20.36 -17.38 -7.61
N GLU A 306 20.39 -17.17 -8.92
CA GLU A 306 20.34 -18.20 -9.96
C GLU A 306 21.67 -18.97 -10.11
N ARG A 307 22.75 -18.43 -9.54
CA ARG A 307 24.13 -18.90 -9.76
C ARG A 307 24.61 -19.78 -8.61
N HIS A 308 23.95 -19.71 -7.46
CA HIS A 308 24.30 -20.47 -6.28
C HIS A 308 23.22 -21.52 -5.91
N PRO A 309 23.61 -22.62 -5.24
CA PRO A 309 22.68 -23.64 -4.75
C PRO A 309 21.65 -23.07 -3.77
N TYR A 310 20.49 -23.73 -3.62
CA TYR A 310 19.35 -23.24 -2.81
C TYR A 310 19.64 -22.92 -1.33
N GLY A 311 20.76 -23.40 -0.77
CA GLY A 311 21.17 -23.15 0.61
C GLY A 311 22.25 -22.08 0.79
N GLU A 312 22.74 -21.48 -0.29
CA GLU A 312 23.79 -20.46 -0.24
C GLU A 312 23.17 -19.07 -0.39
N LEU A 313 23.34 -18.25 0.64
CA LEU A 313 22.78 -16.89 0.69
C LEU A 313 23.78 -15.86 0.18
N THR A 314 23.31 -14.99 -0.71
CA THR A 314 24.05 -13.84 -1.23
C THR A 314 23.27 -12.54 -0.98
N PRO A 315 23.93 -11.37 -0.87
CA PRO A 315 23.24 -10.09 -0.93
C PRO A 315 22.38 -10.00 -2.19
N SER A 316 21.14 -9.57 -2.02
CA SER A 316 20.21 -9.42 -3.11
C SER A 316 20.72 -8.43 -4.18
N GLY A 317 20.44 -8.68 -5.46
CA GLY A 317 20.83 -7.78 -6.55
C GLY A 317 22.33 -7.63 -6.78
N GLN A 318 23.19 -8.39 -6.09
CA GLN A 318 24.64 -8.34 -6.33
C GLN A 318 24.99 -8.75 -7.78
N VAL A 319 24.23 -9.67 -8.35
CA VAL A 319 24.36 -10.13 -9.73
C VAL A 319 22.97 -10.14 -10.35
N ARG A 320 22.80 -9.48 -11.48
CA ARG A 320 21.54 -9.48 -12.23
C ARG A 320 21.17 -10.88 -12.71
N PRO A 321 19.88 -11.16 -13.00
CA PRO A 321 19.45 -12.44 -13.57
C PRO A 321 20.18 -12.81 -14.87
N ASP A 322 20.61 -11.82 -15.65
CA ASP A 322 21.39 -12.01 -16.88
C ASP A 322 22.89 -12.22 -16.65
N GLY A 323 23.34 -12.04 -15.42
CA GLY A 323 24.69 -12.28 -15.00
C GLY A 323 25.63 -11.09 -14.92
N GLU A 324 25.16 -9.91 -15.30
CA GLU A 324 25.91 -8.67 -15.11
C GLU A 324 26.02 -8.36 -13.61
N THR A 325 27.13 -7.77 -13.19
CA THR A 325 27.28 -7.25 -11.83
C THR A 325 26.77 -5.82 -11.83
N GLU A 326 25.88 -5.48 -10.90
CA GLU A 326 25.43 -4.12 -10.74
C GLU A 326 26.53 -3.23 -10.14
N ASN A 327 26.53 -1.95 -10.50
CA ASN A 327 27.46 -0.98 -9.91
C ASN A 327 27.18 -0.75 -8.41
N GLU A 328 25.95 -1.02 -7.97
CA GLU A 328 25.51 -1.05 -6.58
C GLU A 328 24.66 -2.30 -6.36
N ASP A 329 24.85 -3.05 -5.28
CA ASP A 329 23.97 -4.17 -4.97
C ASP A 329 22.63 -3.69 -4.37
N LEU A 330 21.51 -4.31 -4.77
CA LEU A 330 20.16 -3.95 -4.31
C LEU A 330 19.82 -4.42 -2.89
N GLY A 331 20.66 -5.29 -2.34
CA GLY A 331 20.48 -5.90 -1.03
C GLY A 331 20.99 -5.00 0.09
N THR A 332 22.08 -4.26 -0.14
CA THR A 332 22.54 -3.23 0.78
C THR A 332 21.49 -2.14 0.81
N LEU A 333 21.01 -1.84 2.03
CA LEU A 333 19.97 -0.83 2.28
C LEU A 333 20.36 0.52 1.67
N ALA A 334 19.44 1.44 1.40
CA ALA A 334 19.78 2.68 0.69
C ALA A 334 20.34 3.76 1.63
N ASP A 335 19.84 3.78 2.86
CA ASP A 335 20.03 4.87 3.80
C ASP A 335 20.09 4.40 5.27
N CYS A 336 20.37 5.34 6.17
CA CYS A 336 20.45 5.07 7.59
C CYS A 336 19.10 4.71 8.21
N GLN A 337 18.01 5.31 7.73
CA GLN A 337 16.66 5.11 8.24
C GLN A 337 16.22 3.65 8.01
N MET A 338 16.50 3.08 6.83
CA MET A 338 16.31 1.64 6.55
C MET A 338 17.17 0.75 7.46
N ALA A 339 18.45 1.09 7.68
CA ALA A 339 19.34 0.31 8.55
C ALA A 339 18.83 0.25 10.00
N PHE A 340 18.32 1.37 10.51
CA PHE A 340 17.66 1.42 11.81
C PHE A 340 16.32 0.68 11.81
N LEU A 341 15.54 0.76 10.73
CA LEU A 341 14.28 0.02 10.59
C LEU A 341 14.49 -1.49 10.64
N ALA A 342 15.53 -2.02 9.98
CA ALA A 342 15.91 -3.43 10.05
C ALA A 342 16.17 -3.87 11.50
N ARG A 343 16.84 -3.03 12.30
CA ARG A 343 17.04 -3.27 13.73
C ARG A 343 15.73 -3.17 14.51
N ALA A 344 14.86 -2.23 14.19
CA ALA A 344 13.56 -2.07 14.85
C ALA A 344 12.67 -3.32 14.69
N VAL A 345 12.68 -3.95 13.50
CA VAL A 345 11.91 -5.17 13.25
C VAL A 345 12.62 -6.46 13.71
N SER A 346 13.91 -6.39 14.02
CA SER A 346 14.73 -7.51 14.54
C SER A 346 14.32 -7.97 15.94
N SER A 347 14.84 -9.12 16.38
CA SER A 347 14.60 -9.64 17.74
C SER A 347 15.21 -8.77 18.84
N ARG A 348 16.31 -8.05 18.53
CA ARG A 348 16.95 -7.11 19.46
C ARG A 348 16.16 -5.83 19.62
N GLY A 349 15.40 -5.45 18.58
CA GLY A 349 14.70 -4.18 18.50
C GLY A 349 15.66 -2.98 18.40
N LEU A 350 15.05 -1.80 18.46
CA LEU A 350 15.70 -0.49 18.47
C LEU A 350 15.23 0.34 19.67
N SER A 351 16.12 1.15 20.23
CA SER A 351 15.83 2.14 21.28
C SER A 351 16.82 3.29 21.19
N ALA A 352 16.44 4.47 21.65
CA ALA A 352 17.36 5.59 21.82
C ALA A 352 18.25 5.41 23.08
N PRO A 353 19.52 5.84 23.07
CA PRO A 353 20.26 6.40 21.92
C PRO A 353 20.51 5.35 20.84
N LEU A 354 20.50 5.77 19.57
CA LEU A 354 20.66 4.87 18.44
C LEU A 354 22.02 4.16 18.47
N PRO A 355 22.05 2.82 18.34
CA PRO A 355 23.31 2.08 18.25
C PRO A 355 23.93 2.24 16.87
N GLU A 356 25.26 2.38 16.77
CA GLU A 356 25.93 2.47 15.46
C GLU A 356 25.51 1.32 14.53
N ALA A 357 25.01 1.68 13.35
CA ALA A 357 24.68 0.75 12.28
C ALA A 357 25.66 0.94 11.13
N ARG A 358 26.00 -0.12 10.41
CA ARG A 358 26.83 0.04 9.22
C ARG A 358 26.05 0.89 8.22
N ALA A 359 26.68 1.95 7.73
CA ALA A 359 26.06 2.76 6.71
C ALA A 359 26.11 2.02 5.38
N PRO A 360 25.08 2.16 4.56
CA PRO A 360 25.01 1.50 3.28
C PRO A 360 26.06 1.97 2.26
N ALA A 361 26.07 1.39 1.07
CA ALA A 361 26.83 1.92 -0.07
C ALA A 361 26.35 3.35 -0.41
N SER A 362 27.20 4.15 -1.07
CA SER A 362 27.09 5.61 -1.03
C SER A 362 27.06 6.24 -2.42
N ILE A 363 25.92 6.82 -2.82
CA ILE A 363 25.75 7.66 -4.03
C ILE A 363 26.81 8.77 -4.12
N GLU A 364 27.38 9.16 -2.97
CA GLU A 364 28.50 10.09 -2.86
C GLU A 364 29.68 9.75 -3.75
N ASN A 365 29.95 8.45 -3.99
CA ASN A 365 31.05 8.04 -4.86
C ASN A 365 30.77 8.45 -6.32
N LEU A 366 29.53 8.30 -6.79
CA LEU A 366 29.12 8.73 -8.13
C LEU A 366 29.18 10.25 -8.27
N ILE A 367 28.73 10.98 -7.25
CA ILE A 367 28.78 12.45 -7.22
C ILE A 367 30.23 12.94 -7.27
N ILE A 368 31.12 12.36 -6.46
CA ILE A 368 32.53 12.74 -6.39
C ILE A 368 33.30 12.30 -7.65
N GLU A 369 33.00 11.13 -8.21
CA GLU A 369 33.60 10.68 -9.47
C GLU A 369 33.25 11.62 -10.62
N THR A 370 32.01 12.11 -10.64
CA THR A 370 31.51 13.00 -11.71
C THR A 370 31.99 14.45 -11.54
N LEU A 371 32.00 14.97 -10.31
CA LEU A 371 32.22 16.40 -10.05
C LEU A 371 33.58 16.71 -9.40
N GLY A 372 34.26 15.73 -8.83
CA GLY A 372 35.59 15.88 -8.23
C GLY A 372 35.66 17.00 -7.18
N GLN A 373 36.50 18.01 -7.44
CA GLN A 373 36.69 19.16 -6.54
C GLN A 373 35.59 20.23 -6.67
N ASP A 374 34.70 20.10 -7.65
CA ASP A 374 33.61 21.04 -7.86
C ASP A 374 32.41 20.79 -6.94
N THR A 375 32.49 19.84 -6.01
CA THR A 375 31.47 19.62 -4.97
C THR A 375 32.06 19.67 -3.57
N ASN A 376 31.27 20.13 -2.59
CA ASN A 376 31.61 19.99 -1.17
C ASN A 376 31.15 18.64 -0.59
N CYS A 377 30.68 17.70 -1.43
CA CYS A 377 30.34 16.35 -1.02
C CYS A 377 31.56 15.63 -0.44
N ARG A 378 31.39 15.00 0.74
CA ARG A 378 32.45 14.24 1.39
C ARG A 378 31.98 12.82 1.63
N VAL A 379 32.79 11.85 1.21
CA VAL A 379 32.62 10.45 1.62
C VAL A 379 33.13 10.30 3.06
N PRO A 380 32.30 9.82 4.00
CA PRO A 380 32.77 9.56 5.35
C PRO A 380 33.90 8.52 5.36
N PRO A 381 34.90 8.63 6.25
CA PRO A 381 35.98 7.65 6.31
C PRO A 381 35.45 6.26 6.67
N ALA A 382 36.05 5.21 6.09
CA ALA A 382 35.71 3.83 6.42
C ALA A 382 36.13 3.46 7.87
N PRO A 383 35.33 2.66 8.60
CA PRO A 383 34.02 2.14 8.20
C PRO A 383 32.93 3.21 8.28
N ARG A 384 32.09 3.28 7.24
CA ARG A 384 30.93 4.18 7.19
C ARG A 384 29.88 3.65 8.18
N VAL A 385 29.44 4.48 9.12
CA VAL A 385 28.44 4.11 10.14
C VAL A 385 27.37 5.18 10.25
N CYS A 386 26.12 4.76 10.37
CA CYS A 386 24.97 5.57 10.72
C CYS A 386 24.92 5.78 12.23
N ARG A 387 24.72 7.02 12.66
CA ARG A 387 24.59 7.42 14.07
C ARG A 387 23.27 8.11 14.36
N GLY A 388 22.61 8.70 13.37
CA GLY A 388 21.35 9.42 13.50
C GLY A 388 20.34 9.11 12.39
N LEU A 389 19.06 9.35 12.67
CA LEU A 389 17.98 9.31 11.67
C LEU A 389 17.93 10.56 10.79
N ASP A 390 18.63 11.63 11.16
CA ASP A 390 18.75 12.84 10.36
C ASP A 390 19.89 12.76 9.34
N GLU A 391 20.76 11.75 9.41
CA GLU A 391 21.87 11.57 8.47
C GLU A 391 21.37 11.30 7.05
N ALA A 392 21.91 12.08 6.12
CA ALA A 392 21.68 12.00 4.68
C ALA A 392 22.98 11.62 3.96
N PHE A 393 23.20 12.15 2.76
CA PHE A 393 24.39 11.88 1.95
C PHE A 393 25.46 12.96 2.15
N CYS A 394 26.68 12.67 1.69
CA CYS A 394 27.76 13.67 1.56
C CYS A 394 28.24 14.29 2.89
N GLY A 395 27.89 13.67 4.02
CA GLY A 395 28.18 14.19 5.37
C GLY A 395 27.22 15.26 5.86
N PHE A 396 26.07 15.43 5.21
CA PHE A 396 24.99 16.34 5.61
C PHE A 396 23.88 15.59 6.35
N SER A 397 23.08 16.34 7.10
CA SER A 397 21.74 15.90 7.50
C SER A 397 20.70 16.25 6.44
N TRP A 398 19.51 15.65 6.50
CA TRP A 398 18.40 15.98 5.60
C TRP A 398 18.06 17.47 5.63
N GLY A 399 18.09 18.08 6.81
CA GLY A 399 17.87 19.52 7.00
C GLY A 399 18.97 20.43 6.45
N GLN A 400 20.12 19.88 6.06
CA GLN A 400 21.26 20.60 5.51
C GLN A 400 21.52 20.27 4.03
N MET A 401 20.65 19.51 3.38
CA MET A 401 20.85 19.13 1.97
C MET A 401 20.88 20.34 1.02
N ASN A 402 20.29 21.47 1.41
CA ASN A 402 20.40 22.74 0.68
C ASN A 402 21.80 23.40 0.76
N GLU A 403 22.66 22.98 1.71
CA GLU A 403 24.04 23.45 1.87
C GLU A 403 25.04 22.71 0.95
N LEU A 404 24.60 21.63 0.28
CA LEU A 404 25.39 20.96 -0.75
C LEU A 404 25.68 21.97 -1.88
N THR A 405 26.94 22.02 -2.31
CA THR A 405 27.37 22.91 -3.38
C THR A 405 27.92 22.11 -4.55
N MET A 406 27.64 22.61 -5.75
CA MET A 406 28.22 22.18 -7.03
C MET A 406 28.77 23.43 -7.72
N PHE A 407 29.98 23.35 -8.28
CA PHE A 407 30.72 24.48 -8.86
C PHE A 407 30.80 25.69 -7.91
N GLY A 408 30.92 25.44 -6.60
CA GLY A 408 30.97 26.47 -5.55
C GLY A 408 29.65 27.22 -5.31
N ARG A 409 28.52 26.73 -5.83
CA ARG A 409 27.19 27.33 -5.68
C ARG A 409 26.21 26.33 -5.06
N PRO A 410 25.21 26.76 -4.27
CA PRO A 410 24.17 25.86 -3.77
C PRO A 410 23.50 25.13 -4.93
N TRP A 411 23.46 23.80 -4.86
CA TRP A 411 23.03 22.99 -6.00
C TRP A 411 21.55 23.25 -6.39
N LEU A 412 20.66 23.44 -5.41
CA LEU A 412 19.25 23.76 -5.68
C LEU A 412 19.07 25.13 -6.36
N GLU A 413 19.94 26.10 -6.09
CA GLU A 413 19.94 27.37 -6.81
C GLU A 413 20.36 27.19 -8.27
N LEU A 414 21.33 26.30 -8.54
CA LEU A 414 21.68 25.95 -9.92
C LEU A 414 20.50 25.31 -10.65
N VAL A 415 19.79 24.38 -10.00
CA VAL A 415 18.61 23.73 -10.59
C VAL A 415 17.50 24.75 -10.86
N ARG A 416 17.23 25.66 -9.92
CA ARG A 416 16.28 26.77 -10.11
C ARG A 416 16.63 27.65 -11.30
N GLU A 417 17.91 27.98 -11.46
CA GLU A 417 18.38 28.78 -12.60
C GLU A 417 18.22 28.06 -13.92
N VAL A 418 18.56 26.77 -13.96
CA VAL A 418 18.35 25.93 -15.14
C VAL A 418 16.87 25.88 -15.49
N GLU A 419 15.99 25.57 -14.53
CA GLU A 419 14.54 25.54 -14.73
C GLU A 419 13.99 26.88 -15.23
N LYS A 420 14.43 27.99 -14.63
CA LYS A 420 14.02 29.33 -15.07
C LYS A 420 14.45 29.65 -16.51
N SER A 421 15.60 29.12 -16.93
CA SER A 421 16.13 29.35 -18.29
C SER A 421 15.54 28.38 -19.31
N SER A 422 15.17 27.17 -18.88
CA SER A 422 14.66 26.09 -19.71
C SER A 422 13.65 25.26 -18.90
N PRO A 423 12.37 25.68 -18.84
CA PRO A 423 11.35 25.00 -18.05
C PRO A 423 11.21 23.51 -18.41
N GLY A 424 11.12 22.65 -17.40
CA GLY A 424 11.05 21.18 -17.49
C GLY A 424 12.41 20.49 -17.31
N MET A 425 13.52 21.23 -17.32
CA MET A 425 14.85 20.65 -17.15
C MET A 425 15.11 20.20 -15.71
N ALA A 426 14.50 20.82 -14.70
CA ALA A 426 14.63 20.37 -13.32
C ALA A 426 14.14 18.93 -13.13
N GLU A 427 13.03 18.54 -13.78
CA GLU A 427 12.52 17.17 -13.71
C GLU A 427 13.54 16.17 -14.28
N THR A 428 14.22 16.53 -15.37
CA THR A 428 15.26 15.68 -15.95
C THR A 428 16.50 15.56 -15.05
N LEU A 429 16.86 16.63 -14.33
CA LEU A 429 18.07 16.68 -13.52
C LEU A 429 17.90 16.05 -12.13
N ILE A 430 16.76 16.30 -11.48
CA ILE A 430 16.54 15.94 -10.08
C ILE A 430 15.19 15.23 -9.82
N GLY A 431 14.42 14.94 -10.86
CA GLY A 431 13.14 14.23 -10.71
C GLY A 431 13.29 12.85 -10.09
N GLY A 432 14.32 12.09 -10.51
CA GLY A 432 14.62 10.77 -9.93
C GLY A 432 14.88 10.82 -8.43
N PHE A 433 15.62 11.83 -7.96
CA PHE A 433 15.84 12.03 -6.52
C PHE A 433 14.53 12.22 -5.76
N GLN A 434 13.52 12.86 -6.35
CA GLN A 434 12.23 13.07 -5.68
C GLN A 434 11.45 11.77 -5.49
N ASP A 435 11.64 10.78 -6.38
CA ASP A 435 11.01 9.47 -6.25
C ASP A 435 11.69 8.64 -5.15
N ASP A 436 13.02 8.71 -5.03
CA ASP A 436 13.80 8.01 -3.99
C ASP A 436 13.42 8.42 -2.54
N PHE A 437 12.77 9.57 -2.33
CA PHE A 437 12.31 9.96 -0.98
C PHE A 437 11.19 9.07 -0.46
N TYR A 438 10.43 8.43 -1.32
CA TYR A 438 9.25 7.66 -0.89
C TYR A 438 9.66 6.55 0.09
N GLU A 439 10.68 5.78 -0.25
CA GLU A 439 11.19 4.66 0.53
C GLU A 439 11.77 5.14 1.87
N ILE A 440 12.58 6.20 1.83
CA ILE A 440 13.23 6.79 3.02
C ILE A 440 12.18 7.34 3.97
N THR A 441 11.21 8.10 3.46
CA THR A 441 10.13 8.68 4.28
C THR A 441 9.23 7.60 4.85
N LEU A 442 8.90 6.55 4.09
CA LEU A 442 8.13 5.42 4.57
C LEU A 442 8.87 4.69 5.71
N ALA A 443 10.19 4.54 5.61
CA ALA A 443 11.02 3.98 6.66
C ALA A 443 10.97 4.81 7.96
N VAL A 444 11.06 6.15 7.84
CA VAL A 444 10.93 7.06 8.98
C VAL A 444 9.52 7.02 9.58
N ALA A 445 8.47 6.95 8.76
CA ALA A 445 7.10 6.80 9.24
C ALA A 445 6.93 5.50 10.03
N ALA A 446 7.45 4.37 9.52
CA ALA A 446 7.45 3.09 10.24
C ALA A 446 8.23 3.17 11.56
N LEU A 447 9.37 3.86 11.59
CA LEU A 447 10.16 4.08 12.82
C LEU A 447 9.43 4.95 13.85
N ALA A 448 8.73 6.02 13.44
CA ALA A 448 7.92 6.84 14.33
C ALA A 448 6.79 6.01 14.99
N ARG A 449 6.16 5.12 14.22
CA ARG A 449 5.16 4.18 14.74
C ARG A 449 5.77 3.18 15.72
N TYR A 450 6.88 2.56 15.34
CA TYR A 450 7.62 1.65 16.23
C TYR A 450 7.99 2.34 17.56
N ALA A 451 8.50 3.57 17.50
CA ALA A 451 8.85 4.35 18.69
C ALA A 451 7.63 4.62 19.59
N THR A 452 6.48 4.95 18.98
CA THR A 452 5.20 5.10 19.68
C THR A 452 4.78 3.80 20.37
N LEU A 453 4.84 2.67 19.66
CA LEU A 453 4.54 1.34 20.21
C LEU A 453 5.45 1.00 21.41
N LYS A 454 6.75 1.29 21.31
CA LYS A 454 7.73 1.06 22.39
C LYS A 454 7.66 2.12 23.49
N LYS A 455 6.88 3.18 23.31
CA LYS A 455 6.81 4.35 24.20
C LYS A 455 8.17 5.04 24.37
N ASP A 456 9.04 4.95 23.36
CA ASP A 456 10.35 5.59 23.33
C ASP A 456 10.20 7.02 22.77
N GLN A 457 10.06 7.99 23.65
CA GLN A 457 9.86 9.39 23.26
C GLN A 457 11.09 10.02 22.61
N ALA A 458 12.30 9.54 22.93
CA ALA A 458 13.52 10.06 22.34
C ALA A 458 13.64 9.58 20.88
N LEU A 459 13.43 8.29 20.63
CA LEU A 459 13.38 7.75 19.28
C LEU A 459 12.26 8.39 18.45
N LEU A 460 11.09 8.63 19.05
CA LEU A 460 9.98 9.31 18.38
C LEU A 460 10.34 10.75 17.99
N ALA A 461 11.05 11.48 18.85
CA ALA A 461 11.51 12.84 18.55
C ALA A 461 12.51 12.86 17.40
N GLU A 462 13.47 11.92 17.38
CA GLU A 462 14.43 11.78 16.27
C GLU A 462 13.73 11.45 14.94
N ALA A 463 12.80 10.49 14.95
CA ALA A 463 12.04 10.12 13.75
C ALA A 463 11.18 11.29 13.22
N ARG A 464 10.52 12.05 14.12
CA ARG A 464 9.74 13.23 13.72
C ARG A 464 10.60 14.36 13.19
N LEU A 465 11.80 14.57 13.74
CA LEU A 465 12.74 15.56 13.22
C LEU A 465 13.18 15.18 11.80
N ALA A 466 13.58 13.93 11.57
CA ALA A 466 13.95 13.44 10.26
C ALA A 466 12.79 13.58 9.26
N MET A 467 11.58 13.18 9.64
CA MET A 467 10.39 13.33 8.78
C MET A 467 10.10 14.79 8.43
N ALA A 468 10.20 15.71 9.38
CA ALA A 468 9.99 17.15 9.11
C ALA A 468 11.00 17.69 8.07
N GLN A 469 12.26 17.25 8.16
CA GLN A 469 13.32 17.65 7.23
C GLN A 469 13.09 17.06 5.84
N LEU A 470 12.75 15.77 5.76
CA LEU A 470 12.42 15.10 4.50
C LEU A 470 11.19 15.73 3.83
N GLY A 471 10.11 15.98 4.59
CA GLY A 471 8.89 16.60 4.08
C GLY A 471 9.10 18.04 3.60
N ALA A 472 9.99 18.80 4.25
CA ALA A 472 10.40 20.13 3.77
C ALA A 472 11.14 20.03 2.43
N LEU A 473 12.08 19.08 2.31
CA LEU A 473 12.86 18.87 1.09
C LEU A 473 12.00 18.37 -0.08
N MET A 474 11.04 17.47 0.18
CA MET A 474 10.07 17.01 -0.82
C MET A 474 9.25 18.16 -1.40
N ARG A 475 8.81 19.11 -0.56
CA ARG A 475 8.10 20.31 -1.01
C ARG A 475 9.01 21.25 -1.80
N GLU A 476 10.25 21.43 -1.35
CA GLU A 476 11.23 22.26 -2.07
C GLU A 476 11.52 21.69 -3.47
N PHE A 477 11.68 20.37 -3.61
CA PHE A 477 11.87 19.74 -4.91
C PHE A 477 10.62 19.85 -5.78
N ALA A 478 9.43 19.62 -5.22
CA ALA A 478 8.18 19.78 -5.95
C ALA A 478 8.01 21.20 -6.50
N ASP A 479 8.32 22.22 -5.70
CA ASP A 479 8.27 23.62 -6.12
C ASP A 479 9.24 23.89 -7.28
N ILE A 480 10.51 23.48 -7.14
CA ILE A 480 11.52 23.68 -8.18
C ILE A 480 11.13 22.96 -9.48
N ILE A 481 10.66 21.71 -9.41
CA ILE A 481 10.43 20.87 -10.57
C ILE A 481 9.12 21.24 -11.28
N TYR A 482 8.05 21.52 -10.52
CA TYR A 482 6.69 21.51 -11.05
C TYR A 482 5.96 22.85 -10.99
N ALA A 483 6.40 23.84 -10.22
CA ALA A 483 5.65 25.10 -10.06
C ALA A 483 5.41 25.85 -11.38
N GLN A 484 6.34 25.73 -12.34
CA GLN A 484 6.24 26.41 -13.64
C GLN A 484 5.61 25.54 -14.74
N THR A 485 5.69 24.22 -14.62
CA THR A 485 5.44 23.27 -15.71
C THR A 485 4.22 22.39 -15.47
N ASN A 486 3.95 22.01 -14.22
CA ASN A 486 2.93 21.01 -13.88
C ASN A 486 2.31 21.25 -12.48
N PRO A 487 1.38 22.24 -12.34
CA PRO A 487 0.75 22.53 -11.05
C PRO A 487 0.01 21.35 -10.41
N GLU A 488 -0.49 20.41 -11.22
CA GLU A 488 -1.13 19.20 -10.70
C GLU A 488 -0.11 18.25 -10.04
N ALA A 489 1.07 18.07 -10.65
CA ALA A 489 2.15 17.30 -10.03
C ALA A 489 2.66 17.96 -8.75
N LEU A 490 2.79 19.29 -8.73
CA LEU A 490 3.12 20.05 -7.51
C LEU A 490 2.11 19.76 -6.39
N ALA A 491 0.81 19.85 -6.68
CA ALA A 491 -0.24 19.58 -5.71
C ALA A 491 -0.18 18.13 -5.20
N ARG A 492 0.02 17.14 -6.09
CA ARG A 492 0.18 15.73 -5.69
C ARG A 492 1.38 15.51 -4.78
N ARG A 493 2.55 16.06 -5.13
CA ARG A 493 3.79 15.88 -4.34
C ARG A 493 3.69 16.56 -2.97
N THR A 494 3.08 17.74 -2.91
CA THR A 494 2.82 18.47 -1.65
C THR A 494 1.87 17.70 -0.74
N MET A 495 0.78 17.15 -1.31
CA MET A 495 -0.16 16.29 -0.59
C MET A 495 0.51 15.00 -0.08
N ARG A 496 1.35 14.34 -0.90
CA ARG A 496 2.09 13.15 -0.47
C ARG A 496 3.01 13.45 0.71
N ALA A 497 3.75 14.57 0.69
CA ALA A 497 4.57 15.00 1.82
C ALA A 497 3.72 15.19 3.10
N ALA A 498 2.59 15.89 3.00
CA ALA A 498 1.69 16.10 4.14
C ALA A 498 1.09 14.79 4.70
N ILE A 499 0.76 13.83 3.84
CA ILE A 499 0.29 12.50 4.26
C ILE A 499 1.40 11.77 5.04
N LEU A 500 2.63 11.74 4.52
CA LEU A 500 3.77 11.07 5.16
C LEU A 500 4.18 11.72 6.50
N GLU A 501 4.12 13.05 6.59
CA GLU A 501 4.31 13.76 7.86
C GLU A 501 3.20 13.46 8.87
N GLY A 502 1.94 13.43 8.40
CA GLY A 502 0.80 13.05 9.21
C GLY A 502 0.88 11.59 9.68
N PHE A 503 1.44 10.70 8.87
CA PHE A 503 1.73 9.30 9.22
C PHE A 503 2.72 9.17 10.38
N ALA A 504 3.76 10.02 10.42
CA ALA A 504 4.69 10.13 11.54
C ALA A 504 4.10 10.89 12.75
N GLY A 505 2.87 11.41 12.61
CA GLY A 505 2.15 12.13 13.66
C GLY A 505 2.81 13.46 14.03
N LEU A 506 3.33 14.20 13.05
CA LEU A 506 3.77 15.58 13.27
C LEU A 506 2.56 16.44 13.68
N PRO A 507 2.71 17.40 14.61
CA PRO A 507 1.56 18.17 15.13
C PRO A 507 1.09 19.33 14.23
N ASP A 508 1.96 19.85 13.36
CA ASP A 508 1.76 21.13 12.66
C ASP A 508 1.81 21.00 11.13
N VAL A 509 1.36 19.88 10.58
CA VAL A 509 1.27 19.70 9.12
C VAL A 509 0.19 20.62 8.54
N PRO A 510 0.48 21.43 7.51
CA PRO A 510 -0.52 22.32 6.91
C PRO A 510 -1.67 21.54 6.26
N ALA A 511 -2.90 21.70 6.74
CA ALA A 511 -4.06 21.05 6.13
C ALA A 511 -4.31 21.46 4.66
N ALA A 512 -3.85 22.66 4.27
CA ALA A 512 -3.93 23.14 2.89
C ALA A 512 -3.11 22.26 1.93
N ASP A 513 -2.03 21.64 2.39
CA ASP A 513 -1.17 20.78 1.58
C ASP A 513 -1.89 19.51 1.12
N LEU A 514 -2.93 19.06 1.85
CA LEU A 514 -3.76 17.92 1.45
C LEU A 514 -4.62 18.23 0.22
N GLY A 515 -4.79 19.50 -0.13
CA GLY A 515 -5.65 19.94 -1.22
C GLY A 515 -7.07 19.37 -1.08
N ASN A 516 -7.56 18.76 -2.16
CA ASN A 516 -8.87 18.11 -2.21
C ASN A 516 -8.81 16.58 -2.06
N LEU A 517 -7.63 16.00 -1.80
CA LEU A 517 -7.43 14.55 -1.70
C LEU A 517 -7.92 13.76 -2.93
N ALA A 518 -7.82 14.34 -4.13
CA ALA A 518 -8.28 13.72 -5.38
C ALA A 518 -7.60 12.37 -5.70
N GLU A 519 -6.32 12.19 -5.33
CA GLU A 519 -5.60 10.93 -5.55
C GLU A 519 -6.12 9.80 -4.64
N PRO A 520 -6.20 9.96 -3.30
CA PRO A 520 -6.87 8.98 -2.44
C PRO A 520 -8.33 8.67 -2.84
N GLU A 521 -9.08 9.68 -3.27
CA GLU A 521 -10.43 9.51 -3.81
C GLU A 521 -10.43 8.66 -5.08
N GLY A 522 -9.55 8.98 -6.03
CA GLY A 522 -9.37 8.25 -7.28
C GLY A 522 -9.01 6.78 -7.06
N HIS A 523 -8.12 6.47 -6.12
CA HIS A 523 -7.81 5.08 -5.75
C HIS A 523 -9.05 4.34 -5.24
N SER A 524 -9.81 4.96 -4.33
CA SER A 524 -10.99 4.35 -3.73
C SER A 524 -12.09 4.11 -4.77
N ALA A 525 -12.34 5.10 -5.64
CA ALA A 525 -13.30 4.99 -6.73
C ALA A 525 -12.90 3.93 -7.78
N ALA A 526 -11.61 3.86 -8.12
CA ALA A 526 -11.09 2.85 -9.05
C ALA A 526 -11.31 1.43 -8.52
N LEU A 527 -11.00 1.17 -7.25
CA LEU A 527 -11.26 -0.11 -6.60
C LEU A 527 -12.75 -0.43 -6.55
N GLU A 528 -13.59 0.48 -6.04
CA GLU A 528 -15.03 0.27 -5.90
C GLU A 528 -15.69 -0.05 -7.26
N SER A 529 -15.27 0.63 -8.33
CA SER A 529 -15.83 0.42 -9.67
C SER A 529 -15.68 -1.01 -10.20
N ARG A 530 -14.78 -1.83 -9.64
CA ARG A 530 -14.58 -3.23 -10.05
C ARG A 530 -15.73 -4.13 -9.64
N LEU A 531 -16.46 -3.79 -8.57
CA LEU A 531 -17.62 -4.57 -8.13
C LEU A 531 -18.78 -4.49 -9.14
N ASP A 532 -18.89 -3.35 -9.84
CA ASP A 532 -19.98 -3.04 -10.77
C ASP A 532 -19.55 -3.12 -12.25
N MET A 533 -18.35 -3.65 -12.54
CA MET A 533 -17.81 -3.68 -13.90
C MET A 533 -18.69 -4.48 -14.87
N ALA A 534 -18.84 -4.05 -16.12
CA ALA A 534 -19.60 -4.82 -17.12
C ALA A 534 -18.85 -6.10 -17.56
N ASP A 535 -19.56 -6.99 -18.26
CA ASP A 535 -18.93 -8.11 -18.95
C ASP A 535 -17.87 -7.61 -19.92
N THR A 536 -16.71 -8.27 -19.90
CA THR A 536 -15.56 -7.84 -20.68
C THR A 536 -15.56 -8.48 -22.07
N ALA A 537 -15.32 -7.68 -23.11
CA ALA A 537 -15.24 -8.15 -24.48
C ALA A 537 -13.79 -8.49 -24.90
N PRO A 538 -13.60 -9.42 -25.87
CA PRO A 538 -12.30 -9.63 -26.49
C PRO A 538 -11.75 -8.34 -27.09
N TRP A 539 -10.45 -8.10 -26.90
CA TRP A 539 -9.78 -6.95 -27.51
C TRP A 539 -9.64 -7.15 -29.02
N PRO A 540 -9.63 -6.07 -29.81
CA PRO A 540 -9.27 -6.15 -31.21
C PRO A 540 -7.83 -6.68 -31.38
N LEU A 541 -7.65 -7.63 -32.31
CA LEU A 541 -6.32 -8.15 -32.61
C LEU A 541 -5.48 -7.08 -33.34
N ILE A 542 -4.36 -6.71 -32.74
CA ILE A 542 -3.29 -5.93 -33.39
C ILE A 542 -2.58 -6.74 -34.47
N ASP A 543 -2.07 -6.07 -35.51
CA ASP A 543 -1.32 -6.72 -36.59
C ASP A 543 0.18 -6.85 -36.28
N ASP A 544 0.91 -7.57 -37.14
CA ASP A 544 2.35 -7.80 -36.95
C ASP A 544 3.17 -6.51 -37.00
N ALA A 545 2.70 -5.48 -37.72
CA ALA A 545 3.40 -4.19 -37.76
C ALA A 545 3.29 -3.45 -36.43
N GLU A 546 2.11 -3.48 -35.80
CA GLU A 546 1.91 -2.93 -34.46
C GLU A 546 2.68 -3.73 -33.39
N ILE A 547 2.72 -5.06 -33.50
CA ILE A 547 3.56 -5.92 -32.63
C ILE A 547 5.02 -5.46 -32.70
N GLN A 548 5.57 -5.35 -33.91
CA GLN A 548 6.95 -4.90 -34.13
C GLN A 548 7.19 -3.50 -33.55
N ALA A 549 6.26 -2.57 -33.77
CA ALA A 549 6.38 -1.21 -33.24
C ALA A 549 6.37 -1.16 -31.70
N ARG A 550 5.56 -2.01 -31.04
CA ARG A 550 5.54 -2.12 -29.57
C ARG A 550 6.87 -2.67 -29.03
N ILE A 551 7.39 -3.71 -29.66
CA ILE A 551 8.67 -4.32 -29.28
C ILE A 551 9.83 -3.36 -29.50
N ALA A 552 9.87 -2.67 -30.65
CA ALA A 552 10.91 -1.70 -30.96
C ALA A 552 10.96 -0.54 -29.96
N ARG A 553 9.79 -0.03 -29.54
CA ARG A 553 9.71 1.01 -28.50
C ARG A 553 10.22 0.54 -27.15
N GLU A 554 9.88 -0.68 -26.74
CA GLU A 554 10.40 -1.25 -25.49
C GLU A 554 11.93 -1.38 -25.59
N LEU A 555 12.42 -1.95 -26.68
CA LEU A 555 13.84 -2.21 -26.91
C LEU A 555 14.70 -0.93 -26.97
N GLU A 556 14.14 0.17 -27.49
CA GLU A 556 14.81 1.48 -27.55
C GLU A 556 15.09 2.06 -26.16
N GLY A 557 14.26 1.74 -25.16
CA GLY A 557 14.43 2.17 -23.78
C GLY A 557 15.50 1.40 -23.00
N GLU A 558 15.99 0.29 -23.55
CA GLU A 558 16.86 -0.65 -22.84
C GLU A 558 18.36 -0.47 -23.11
N SER A 559 19.19 -1.05 -22.24
CA SER A 559 20.65 -0.96 -22.36
C SER A 559 21.21 -1.63 -23.63
N GLU A 560 22.39 -1.21 -24.08
CA GLU A 560 23.02 -1.80 -25.28
C GLU A 560 23.21 -3.32 -25.17
N THR A 561 23.48 -3.85 -23.98
CA THR A 561 23.57 -5.30 -23.76
C THR A 561 22.22 -5.99 -23.95
N VAL A 562 21.14 -5.43 -23.39
CA VAL A 562 19.77 -5.95 -23.56
C VAL A 562 19.41 -6.02 -25.04
N GLN A 563 19.68 -4.92 -25.75
CA GLN A 563 19.43 -4.84 -27.19
C GLN A 563 20.26 -5.87 -27.98
N ALA A 564 21.52 -6.10 -27.61
CA ALA A 564 22.36 -7.10 -28.24
C ALA A 564 21.82 -8.53 -28.01
N ARG A 565 21.45 -8.87 -26.77
CA ARG A 565 20.85 -10.17 -26.44
C ARG A 565 19.56 -10.43 -27.19
N TYR A 566 18.68 -9.42 -27.28
CA TYR A 566 17.45 -9.53 -28.06
C TYR A 566 17.76 -9.86 -29.53
N ARG A 567 18.71 -9.14 -30.14
CA ARG A 567 19.14 -9.39 -31.53
C ARG A 567 19.73 -10.79 -31.69
N ASP A 568 20.54 -11.25 -30.75
CA ASP A 568 21.14 -12.59 -30.79
C ASP A 568 20.09 -13.70 -30.63
N ALA A 569 19.09 -13.48 -29.78
CA ALA A 569 18.03 -14.43 -29.50
C ALA A 569 17.00 -14.54 -30.63
N TYR A 570 16.58 -13.41 -31.18
CA TYR A 570 15.39 -13.33 -32.05
C TYR A 570 15.68 -12.83 -33.46
N GLY A 571 16.76 -12.08 -33.66
CA GLY A 571 17.05 -11.42 -34.94
C GLY A 571 15.86 -10.58 -35.41
N ASP A 572 15.47 -10.77 -36.67
CA ASP A 572 14.34 -10.06 -37.28
C ASP A 572 12.97 -10.67 -36.97
N VAL A 573 12.93 -11.85 -36.33
CA VAL A 573 11.68 -12.59 -36.06
C VAL A 573 11.29 -12.43 -34.59
N PRO A 574 10.34 -11.55 -34.26
CA PRO A 574 9.96 -11.29 -32.88
C PRO A 574 9.40 -12.55 -32.21
N PRO A 575 9.42 -12.64 -30.86
CA PRO A 575 8.92 -13.80 -30.13
C PRO A 575 7.39 -13.86 -30.02
N VAL A 576 6.67 -12.89 -30.61
CA VAL A 576 5.21 -12.84 -30.67
C VAL A 576 4.80 -12.56 -32.10
N ARG A 577 3.75 -13.24 -32.58
CA ARG A 577 3.15 -12.98 -33.89
C ARG A 577 1.64 -13.14 -33.85
N ARG A 578 0.95 -12.50 -34.80
CA ARG A 578 -0.47 -12.73 -35.02
C ARG A 578 -0.71 -14.08 -35.69
N SER A 579 -1.73 -14.80 -35.25
CA SER A 579 -2.32 -15.95 -35.95
C SER A 579 -3.71 -15.59 -36.49
N ALA A 580 -4.38 -16.51 -37.19
CA ALA A 580 -5.67 -16.24 -37.82
C ALA A 580 -6.72 -15.72 -36.83
N ASP A 581 -6.80 -16.35 -35.65
CA ASP A 581 -7.82 -16.08 -34.64
C ASP A 581 -7.24 -15.55 -33.32
N GLY A 582 -5.94 -15.22 -33.26
CA GLY A 582 -5.28 -14.79 -32.01
C GLY A 582 -3.79 -14.50 -32.17
N TYR A 583 -3.02 -14.97 -31.20
CA TYR A 583 -1.57 -14.79 -31.15
C TYR A 583 -0.85 -16.13 -30.96
N GLU A 584 0.39 -16.18 -31.37
CA GLU A 584 1.34 -17.20 -30.96
C GLU A 584 2.56 -16.53 -30.34
N ALA A 585 3.20 -17.21 -29.39
CA ALA A 585 4.45 -16.78 -28.79
C ALA A 585 5.45 -17.94 -28.68
N ARG A 586 6.74 -17.61 -28.69
CA ARG A 586 7.87 -18.52 -28.42
C ARG A 586 8.76 -17.94 -27.32
N GLY A 587 9.64 -18.77 -26.77
CA GLY A 587 10.73 -18.34 -25.89
C GLY A 587 12.09 -18.76 -26.43
N VAL A 588 13.14 -18.60 -25.62
CA VAL A 588 14.53 -18.98 -25.94
C VAL A 588 15.02 -20.02 -24.93
N PRO A 589 15.69 -21.11 -25.36
CA PRO A 589 15.84 -21.53 -26.76
C PRO A 589 14.51 -22.06 -27.33
N GLU A 590 14.25 -21.81 -28.61
CA GLU A 590 12.97 -22.21 -29.27
C GLU A 590 12.73 -23.73 -29.22
N ALA A 591 13.79 -24.54 -29.14
CA ALA A 591 13.67 -25.99 -28.99
C ALA A 591 12.96 -26.42 -27.68
N GLU A 592 13.12 -25.62 -26.62
CA GLU A 592 12.49 -25.85 -25.31
C GLU A 592 11.17 -25.08 -25.18
N HIS A 593 11.07 -23.93 -25.85
CA HIS A 593 9.93 -23.03 -25.82
C HIS A 593 9.44 -22.69 -27.24
N PRO A 594 8.86 -23.65 -27.98
CA PRO A 594 8.43 -23.46 -29.36
C PRO A 594 7.25 -22.51 -29.47
N TRP A 595 6.95 -22.09 -30.70
CA TRP A 595 5.72 -21.37 -31.00
C TRP A 595 4.48 -22.13 -30.50
N ARG A 596 3.72 -21.46 -29.65
CA ARG A 596 2.44 -21.94 -29.13
C ARG A 596 1.38 -20.86 -29.22
N ALA A 597 0.14 -21.28 -29.38
CA ALA A 597 -1.00 -20.38 -29.23
C ALA A 597 -1.01 -19.80 -27.81
N VAL A 598 -1.29 -18.51 -27.72
CA VAL A 598 -1.46 -17.78 -26.45
C VAL A 598 -2.84 -17.13 -26.43
N GLU A 599 -3.24 -16.63 -25.27
CA GLU A 599 -4.60 -16.16 -25.05
C GLU A 599 -4.93 -14.90 -25.85
N ALA A 600 -6.17 -14.81 -26.33
CA ALA A 600 -6.71 -13.57 -26.83
C ALA A 600 -7.12 -12.69 -25.63
N PRO A 601 -6.60 -11.46 -25.50
CA PRO A 601 -6.82 -10.65 -24.32
C PRO A 601 -8.27 -10.21 -24.23
N ARG A 602 -8.86 -10.34 -23.05
CA ARG A 602 -10.23 -9.89 -22.74
C ARG A 602 -10.32 -9.14 -21.42
N HIS A 603 -9.30 -9.24 -20.58
CA HIS A 603 -9.29 -8.68 -19.25
C HIS A 603 -9.17 -7.15 -19.28
N LEU A 604 -9.83 -6.49 -18.34
CA LEU A 604 -9.56 -5.12 -18.00
C LEU A 604 -8.27 -5.07 -17.18
N LEU A 605 -7.20 -4.56 -17.77
CA LEU A 605 -5.97 -4.27 -17.04
C LEU A 605 -6.18 -3.09 -16.11
N THR A 606 -5.74 -3.26 -14.87
CA THR A 606 -5.80 -2.22 -13.86
C THR A 606 -4.63 -2.34 -12.91
N GLY A 607 -4.13 -1.19 -12.45
CA GLY A 607 -3.22 -1.18 -11.32
C GLY A 607 -2.95 0.20 -10.75
N GLY A 608 -2.05 0.26 -9.76
CA GLY A 608 -1.66 1.48 -9.05
C GLY A 608 -2.70 2.02 -8.07
N GLY A 609 -3.70 1.22 -7.70
CA GLY A 609 -4.72 1.60 -6.71
C GLY A 609 -4.28 1.28 -5.28
N HIS A 610 -3.90 2.30 -4.49
CA HIS A 610 -3.54 2.10 -3.08
C HIS A 610 -4.78 2.04 -2.18
N LEU A 611 -4.93 0.94 -1.44
CA LEU A 611 -6.08 0.70 -0.55
C LEU A 611 -6.09 1.72 0.60
N LEU A 612 -7.14 2.57 0.65
CA LEU A 612 -7.44 3.46 1.79
C LEU A 612 -6.25 4.33 2.23
N TYR A 613 -5.47 4.81 1.26
CA TYR A 613 -4.14 5.39 1.48
C TYR A 613 -4.08 6.44 2.62
N ALA A 614 -4.98 7.43 2.64
CA ALA A 614 -4.94 8.50 3.63
C ALA A 614 -5.65 8.17 4.96
N LEU A 615 -6.34 7.02 5.06
CA LEU A 615 -7.14 6.66 6.23
C LEU A 615 -6.35 6.63 7.56
N PRO A 616 -5.07 6.21 7.63
CA PRO A 616 -4.31 6.21 8.87
C PRO A 616 -4.19 7.58 9.55
N LEU A 617 -4.37 8.68 8.80
CA LEU A 617 -4.39 10.04 9.36
C LEU A 617 -5.49 10.21 10.43
N CYS A 618 -6.59 9.45 10.35
CA CYS A 618 -7.64 9.47 11.37
C CYS A 618 -7.15 9.08 12.77
N GLU A 619 -6.05 8.33 12.87
CA GLU A 619 -5.45 7.94 14.14
C GLU A 619 -4.22 8.78 14.48
N THR A 620 -3.38 9.09 13.48
CA THR A 620 -2.07 9.73 13.71
C THR A 620 -2.12 11.26 13.67
N ALA A 621 -3.05 11.84 12.93
CA ALA A 621 -3.21 13.27 12.72
C ALA A 621 -4.70 13.66 12.55
N PRO A 622 -5.56 13.48 13.58
CA PRO A 622 -7.00 13.72 13.47
C PRO A 622 -7.39 15.17 13.15
N TYR A 623 -6.48 16.12 13.36
CA TYR A 623 -6.65 17.52 12.95
C TYR A 623 -6.57 17.71 11.43
N LEU A 624 -5.98 16.75 10.70
CA LEU A 624 -5.98 16.71 9.24
C LEU A 624 -7.22 15.99 8.70
N LEU A 625 -7.55 14.84 9.30
CA LEU A 625 -8.62 13.95 8.87
C LEU A 625 -9.32 13.34 10.10
N ASP A 626 -10.59 13.67 10.35
CA ASP A 626 -11.32 13.17 11.53
C ASP A 626 -12.40 12.15 11.12
N CYS A 627 -12.18 10.87 11.38
CA CYS A 627 -13.13 9.81 11.01
C CYS A 627 -14.39 9.72 11.89
N THR A 628 -14.66 10.67 12.80
CA THR A 628 -15.81 10.61 13.72
C THR A 628 -17.15 10.52 12.98
N TRP A 629 -17.37 11.36 11.96
CA TRP A 629 -18.56 11.28 11.10
C TRP A 629 -18.52 10.07 10.19
N ALA A 630 -17.36 9.77 9.58
CA ALA A 630 -17.20 8.62 8.69
C ALA A 630 -17.62 7.30 9.36
N ARG A 631 -17.28 7.15 10.66
CA ARG A 631 -17.67 6.00 11.49
C ARG A 631 -19.17 5.90 11.74
N ALA A 632 -19.88 7.03 11.76
CA ALA A 632 -21.33 7.05 11.91
C ALA A 632 -22.06 6.47 10.70
N GLY A 633 -21.42 6.47 9.51
CA GLY A 633 -21.95 5.90 8.28
C GLY A 633 -23.00 6.76 7.60
N CYS A 634 -23.47 6.29 6.45
CA CYS A 634 -24.44 6.99 5.61
C CYS A 634 -25.88 6.91 6.14
N ALA A 635 -26.20 5.85 6.88
CA ALA A 635 -27.55 5.65 7.43
C ALA A 635 -28.00 6.71 8.45
N ARG A 636 -27.06 7.51 8.98
CA ARG A 636 -27.40 8.56 9.94
C ARG A 636 -27.92 9.85 9.28
N PRO A 637 -27.24 10.40 8.26
CA PRO A 637 -27.74 11.53 7.49
C PRO A 637 -28.88 11.20 6.51
N ASP A 638 -29.18 9.92 6.27
CA ASP A 638 -30.35 9.47 5.50
C ASP A 638 -31.62 9.57 6.38
N LEU A 639 -32.38 10.64 6.18
CA LEU A 639 -33.52 11.04 7.02
C LEU A 639 -34.87 10.52 6.50
N ASP A 640 -34.95 10.07 5.24
CA ASP A 640 -36.12 9.41 4.67
C ASP A 640 -36.01 7.87 4.62
N GLY A 641 -34.80 7.33 4.80
CA GLY A 641 -34.50 5.91 4.90
C GLY A 641 -34.47 5.18 3.56
N ASP A 642 -34.25 5.90 2.45
CA ASP A 642 -34.22 5.32 1.09
C ASP A 642 -32.88 4.64 0.74
N GLY A 643 -31.86 4.77 1.59
CA GLY A 643 -30.53 4.17 1.39
C GLY A 643 -29.47 5.11 0.81
N GLN A 644 -29.80 6.37 0.56
CA GLN A 644 -28.91 7.37 -0.01
C GLN A 644 -29.15 8.74 0.63
N VAL A 645 -28.15 9.62 0.61
CA VAL A 645 -28.33 11.00 1.11
C VAL A 645 -28.38 11.96 -0.06
N ASN A 646 -29.50 12.68 -0.20
CA ASN A 646 -29.76 13.57 -1.32
C ASN A 646 -30.53 14.85 -0.89
N ASP A 647 -31.09 15.59 -1.86
CA ASP A 647 -31.85 16.83 -1.63
C ASP A 647 -33.14 16.63 -0.80
N ALA A 648 -33.74 15.43 -0.82
CA ALA A 648 -34.89 15.08 0.00
C ALA A 648 -34.50 15.09 1.50
N ASP A 649 -33.37 14.48 1.86
CA ASP A 649 -32.83 14.51 3.22
C ASP A 649 -32.52 15.94 3.67
N ARG A 650 -31.97 16.74 2.77
CA ARG A 650 -31.71 18.16 3.03
C ARG A 650 -32.99 18.92 3.35
N THR A 651 -34.06 18.66 2.60
CA THR A 651 -35.37 19.27 2.85
C THR A 651 -35.92 18.86 4.22
N ILE A 652 -35.86 17.56 4.53
CA ILE A 652 -36.30 17.01 5.81
C ILE A 652 -35.48 17.57 6.98
N PHE A 653 -34.16 17.68 6.82
CA PHE A 653 -33.28 18.26 7.81
C PHE A 653 -33.67 19.70 8.12
N LEU A 654 -33.81 20.55 7.10
CA LEU A 654 -34.18 21.96 7.28
C LEU A 654 -35.54 22.11 7.98
N GLU A 655 -36.51 21.26 7.65
CA GLU A 655 -37.80 21.23 8.34
C GLU A 655 -37.68 20.83 9.81
N ARG A 656 -36.92 19.77 10.12
CA ARG A 656 -36.72 19.27 11.48
C ARG A 656 -35.87 20.24 12.31
N ALA A 657 -34.81 20.82 11.75
CA ALA A 657 -33.96 21.83 12.37
C ALA A 657 -34.77 23.08 12.75
N ALA A 658 -35.61 23.59 11.84
CA ALA A 658 -36.49 24.72 12.14
C ALA A 658 -37.52 24.39 13.23
N ARG A 659 -38.08 23.16 13.22
CA ARG A 659 -39.06 22.70 14.22
C ARG A 659 -38.44 22.54 15.62
N HIS A 660 -37.20 22.08 15.68
CA HIS A 660 -36.49 21.79 16.93
C HIS A 660 -35.49 22.89 17.30
N ALA A 661 -35.59 24.08 16.71
CA ALA A 661 -34.75 25.22 17.05
C ALA A 661 -34.84 25.57 18.54
N GLY A 662 -33.71 25.49 19.25
CA GLY A 662 -33.63 25.72 20.69
C GLY A 662 -34.21 24.60 21.58
N VAL A 663 -34.53 23.44 20.99
CA VAL A 663 -34.96 22.24 21.73
C VAL A 663 -33.74 21.37 22.04
N ALA A 664 -33.65 20.89 23.29
CA ALA A 664 -32.62 19.91 23.65
C ALA A 664 -32.92 18.55 23.00
N CYS A 665 -32.01 18.08 22.15
CA CYS A 665 -32.06 16.81 21.46
C CYS A 665 -31.57 15.68 22.37
N ARG A 666 -32.30 14.57 22.39
CA ARG A 666 -32.05 13.42 23.26
C ARG A 666 -32.78 12.19 22.73
N GLU A 667 -32.45 11.02 23.24
CA GLU A 667 -33.09 9.76 22.85
C GLU A 667 -34.64 9.84 22.88
N LYS A 668 -35.23 10.54 23.86
CA LYS A 668 -36.68 10.68 24.01
C LYS A 668 -37.37 11.41 22.83
N ASN A 669 -36.72 12.37 22.19
CA ASN A 669 -37.24 13.00 20.98
C ASN A 669 -36.53 12.48 19.72
N ALA A 670 -35.97 11.27 19.80
CA ALA A 670 -35.20 10.62 18.75
C ALA A 670 -34.09 11.54 18.20
N TRP A 671 -33.40 12.27 19.09
CA TRP A 671 -32.37 13.24 18.72
C TRP A 671 -32.91 14.31 17.77
N CYS A 672 -34.00 14.97 18.19
CA CYS A 672 -34.74 15.95 17.38
C CYS A 672 -35.21 15.39 16.04
N GLU A 673 -35.84 14.21 16.10
CA GLU A 673 -36.27 13.44 14.92
C GLU A 673 -35.09 13.13 13.98
N GLY A 674 -33.88 12.93 14.52
CA GLY A 674 -32.67 12.67 13.75
C GLY A 674 -31.99 13.89 13.15
N ALA A 675 -32.46 15.12 13.43
CA ALA A 675 -31.78 16.34 12.96
C ALA A 675 -30.48 16.64 13.73
N ASP A 676 -30.32 16.14 14.96
CA ASP A 676 -29.06 16.14 15.69
C ASP A 676 -28.24 14.90 15.26
N LEU A 677 -27.49 15.07 14.17
CA LEU A 677 -26.74 14.03 13.47
C LEU A 677 -25.48 13.63 14.25
N ASP A 678 -24.82 14.56 14.91
CA ASP A 678 -23.63 14.23 15.72
C ASP A 678 -23.98 13.78 17.15
N ARG A 679 -25.25 13.93 17.55
CA ARG A 679 -25.83 13.58 18.86
C ARG A 679 -25.26 14.41 20.00
N THR A 680 -24.86 15.65 19.75
CA THR A 680 -24.34 16.56 20.77
C THR A 680 -25.43 17.21 21.63
N GLY A 681 -26.71 16.95 21.31
CA GLY A 681 -27.86 17.40 22.08
C GLY A 681 -28.49 18.69 21.55
N THR A 682 -28.02 19.20 20.42
CA THR A 682 -28.52 20.39 19.73
C THR A 682 -28.48 20.17 18.23
N VAL A 683 -29.34 20.87 17.49
CA VAL A 683 -29.21 20.96 16.02
C VAL A 683 -28.49 22.26 15.70
N ASP A 684 -27.30 22.19 15.10
CA ASP A 684 -26.48 23.35 14.76
C ASP A 684 -25.76 23.26 13.40
N GLU A 685 -24.83 24.19 13.15
CA GLU A 685 -24.06 24.27 11.91
C GLU A 685 -23.16 23.04 11.66
N THR A 686 -22.80 22.32 12.73
CA THR A 686 -22.03 21.07 12.67
C THR A 686 -22.87 19.96 12.05
N ASP A 687 -24.16 19.88 12.39
CA ASP A 687 -25.09 18.93 11.77
C ASP A 687 -25.34 19.28 10.30
N GLU A 688 -25.51 20.56 9.98
CA GLU A 688 -25.67 20.99 8.58
C GLU A 688 -24.43 20.63 7.75
N ALA A 689 -23.22 20.85 8.28
CA ALA A 689 -21.97 20.46 7.64
C ALA A 689 -21.82 18.94 7.51
N PHE A 690 -22.31 18.16 8.47
CA PHE A 690 -22.33 16.71 8.38
C PHE A 690 -23.27 16.25 7.26
N LEU A 691 -24.48 16.80 7.18
CA LEU A 691 -25.41 16.49 6.09
C LEU A 691 -24.84 16.87 4.72
N GLU A 692 -24.19 18.03 4.59
CA GLU A 692 -23.53 18.46 3.36
C GLU A 692 -22.40 17.49 2.96
N ALA A 693 -21.57 17.08 3.92
CA ALA A 693 -20.50 16.11 3.67
C ALA A 693 -21.05 14.74 3.23
N ALA A 694 -22.26 14.40 3.66
CA ALA A 694 -22.91 13.13 3.38
C ALA A 694 -23.63 13.07 2.03
N GLN A 695 -23.81 14.19 1.33
CA GLN A 695 -24.49 14.22 0.03
C GLN A 695 -23.87 13.22 -0.96
N GLY A 696 -24.71 12.37 -1.55
CA GLY A 696 -24.32 11.30 -2.47
C GLY A 696 -23.78 10.03 -1.83
N CYS A 697 -23.69 9.95 -0.49
CA CYS A 697 -23.36 8.68 0.16
C CYS A 697 -24.48 7.66 -0.05
N ARG A 698 -24.12 6.37 -0.03
CA ARG A 698 -25.07 5.27 -0.24
C ARG A 698 -24.74 4.03 0.59
N TYR A 699 -25.78 3.33 1.00
CA TYR A 699 -25.71 2.03 1.65
C TYR A 699 -26.88 1.13 1.19
N GLN A 700 -26.78 -0.16 1.48
CA GLN A 700 -27.92 -1.06 1.30
C GLN A 700 -28.75 -1.06 2.58
N PRO A 701 -30.02 -0.62 2.55
CA PRO A 701 -30.89 -0.74 3.70
C PRO A 701 -31.02 -2.22 4.09
N PRO A 702 -31.17 -2.54 5.39
CA PRO A 702 -31.55 -3.89 5.78
C PRO A 702 -32.79 -4.29 4.97
N ALA A 703 -32.75 -5.43 4.28
CA ALA A 703 -33.93 -5.94 3.59
C ALA A 703 -35.10 -5.92 4.58
N ALA A 704 -36.18 -5.22 4.23
CA ALA A 704 -37.37 -5.20 5.05
C ALA A 704 -37.76 -6.67 5.28
N LEU A 705 -37.62 -7.15 6.52
CA LEU A 705 -38.08 -8.47 6.88
C LEU A 705 -39.58 -8.52 6.51
N PRO A 706 -40.00 -9.50 5.68
CA PRO A 706 -41.39 -9.59 5.24
C PRO A 706 -42.37 -9.73 6.40
#